data_AF-A0A2R5G731-F1
#
_entry.id   AF-A0A2R5G731-F1
#
_cell.length_a   1.000
_cell.length_b   1.000
_cell.length_c   1.000
_cell.angle_alpha   90.00
_cell.angle_beta   90.00
_cell.angle_gamma   90.00
#
_symmetry.space_group_name_H-M   'P 1'
#
loop_
_entity.id
_entity.type
_entity.pdbx_description
1 polymer ?
#
loop_
_entity_poly.entity_id
_entity_poly.type
_entity_poly.pdbx_seq_one_letter_code
_entity_poly.pdbx_strand_id
1 'polypeptide(L)'
;MVVGQGAAGKTSVVRSLLGMKPEPTHKSTVGAYRVAALRMAMQAEQARSKKRQSLPKRVSQGISNVVFGRRRSSAAQTFVAEEQVELVPEAEMAQRFEFAEIEELAGQTKSGEKIFFTIWDYAGQEVFYALHHIFLTREGGVFMVVFDMQELLIKQDQAVAYLSFWLNSVKLHAPTGPIILVGTHYDQVSVDVNEVEDILVEHLSVDENANIVTNSEENLSFFPIDNMSPEPNRASELRAAVEASASSLETVSRKISLRWLKVLDDLLKLDCDYVPFDTAQELATKYHAGDQTDELLSFFHELGMLVHLRATDTLHDKVILNPQWLLDKLSRVIADKIHVRQMRYNRELQKAGLKVDFAVLRKHGIATLSLLRFLWDDEEVEYLVEFMRGVMLLSNWNFPVKALPKGRQGEPLYLVSSLLKNSTDADLDAEIADMDLGLTCVLDFSEFFLPDGVFARLLSLCAQYSGNFGAISRAPQLAGNEAIVHFGLSVFALEQTQNKIWIRVERDSREPASTLKTLVSMFRDARDAVFQDLPWELLLQSPKNASVLVSYDEAARGFASSGIEFVKSVGTKVVNVADFEPFFRDGSLKEDEKDTGTIEQASLRDLPAGLTYHVFLSHRQVDAGDTCNLIAEKLQNRGLKVWFDQESQGNLAEDAMRRGIRASKCYLLFLSKTVFEGAVRMELETALQEEKPILLVHESDPNRVGFDTFSSYMKSAPDAAKHLFRETESMPFQRRLYLAEAFYEELIARINAM
;
A
#
# COMPACT_ATOMS: atom_id res chain seq x y z
N MET A 1 -12.25 12.25 8.85
CA MET A 1 -12.33 12.23 7.38
C MET A 1 -13.79 12.20 6.96
N VAL A 2 -14.15 13.01 5.97
CA VAL A 2 -15.49 13.11 5.39
C VAL A 2 -15.45 12.47 4.01
N VAL A 3 -16.32 11.49 3.79
CA VAL A 3 -16.45 10.73 2.54
C VAL A 3 -17.92 10.68 2.13
N GLY A 4 -18.21 10.39 0.86
CA GLY A 4 -19.57 10.44 0.35
C GLY A 4 -19.63 10.78 -1.13
N GLN A 5 -20.77 10.52 -1.77
CA GLN A 5 -20.91 10.57 -3.23
C GLN A 5 -20.62 11.98 -3.74
N GLY A 6 -20.22 12.08 -5.02
CA GLY A 6 -20.22 13.37 -5.69
C GLY A 6 -21.58 14.06 -5.50
N ALA A 7 -21.57 15.32 -5.09
CA ALA A 7 -22.75 16.11 -4.74
C ALA A 7 -23.58 15.67 -3.51
N ALA A 8 -23.15 14.69 -2.69
CA ALA A 8 -23.87 14.25 -1.49
C ALA A 8 -23.92 15.27 -0.32
N GLY A 9 -23.55 16.54 -0.53
CA GLY A 9 -23.58 17.56 0.52
C GLY A 9 -22.35 17.61 1.47
N LYS A 10 -21.26 16.89 1.18
CA LYS A 10 -20.02 16.90 2.01
C LYS A 10 -19.52 18.30 2.39
N THR A 11 -19.43 19.21 1.43
CA THR A 11 -19.00 20.59 1.66
C THR A 11 -19.90 21.32 2.65
N SER A 12 -21.22 21.11 2.54
CA SER A 12 -22.19 21.67 3.47
C SER A 12 -21.94 21.13 4.88
N VAL A 13 -21.74 19.82 5.02
CA VAL A 13 -21.42 19.17 6.31
C VAL A 13 -20.14 19.72 6.93
N VAL A 14 -19.05 19.85 6.16
CA VAL A 14 -17.80 20.45 6.64
C VAL A 14 -18.02 21.89 7.12
N ARG A 15 -18.76 22.70 6.36
CA ARG A 15 -19.10 24.06 6.76
C ARG A 15 -19.96 24.10 8.02
N SER A 16 -20.93 23.20 8.16
CA SER A 16 -21.77 23.07 9.36
C SER A 16 -20.95 22.72 10.60
N LEU A 17 -20.01 21.78 10.49
CA LEU A 17 -19.08 21.45 11.57
C LEU A 17 -18.28 22.67 12.03
N LEU A 18 -17.84 23.49 11.08
CA LEU A 18 -17.07 24.71 11.32
C LEU A 18 -17.92 25.93 11.73
N GLY A 19 -19.25 25.78 11.86
CA GLY A 19 -20.15 26.89 12.18
C GLY A 19 -20.26 27.95 11.06
N MET A 20 -19.90 27.57 9.84
CA MET A 20 -19.92 28.43 8.67
C MET A 20 -21.28 28.42 7.98
N LYS A 21 -21.62 29.56 7.37
CA LYS A 21 -22.84 29.71 6.57
C LYS A 21 -22.81 28.79 5.34
N PRO A 22 -23.96 28.23 4.94
CA PRO A 22 -24.04 27.41 3.73
C PRO A 22 -23.78 28.20 2.45
N GLU A 23 -23.26 27.51 1.43
CA GLU A 23 -23.04 28.06 0.09
C GLU A 23 -23.98 27.40 -0.93
N PRO A 24 -25.01 28.12 -1.41
CA PRO A 24 -26.03 27.56 -2.30
C PRO A 24 -25.51 27.13 -3.68
N THR A 25 -24.37 27.66 -4.11
CA THR A 25 -23.81 27.44 -5.45
C THR A 25 -22.84 26.27 -5.55
N HIS A 26 -22.47 25.64 -4.42
CA HIS A 26 -21.45 24.61 -4.40
C HIS A 26 -22.03 23.25 -4.83
N LYS A 27 -21.63 22.75 -6.01
CA LYS A 27 -22.23 21.55 -6.62
C LYS A 27 -21.57 20.23 -6.24
N SER A 28 -20.25 20.17 -6.02
CA SER A 28 -19.53 18.96 -5.57
C SER A 28 -18.04 19.24 -5.37
N THR A 29 -17.41 18.54 -4.43
CA THR A 29 -15.94 18.39 -4.33
C THR A 29 -15.39 17.66 -5.56
N VAL A 30 -14.28 18.14 -6.15
CA VAL A 30 -13.58 17.54 -7.30
C VAL A 30 -12.17 17.13 -6.88
N GLY A 31 -11.86 15.85 -6.69
CA GLY A 31 -10.61 15.44 -6.03
C GLY A 31 -10.71 15.43 -4.50
N ALA A 32 -9.63 15.04 -3.83
CA ALA A 32 -9.58 14.95 -2.37
C ALA A 32 -8.77 16.14 -1.80
N TYR A 33 -9.27 16.75 -0.73
CA TYR A 33 -8.72 17.97 -0.16
C TYR A 33 -8.58 17.88 1.35
N ARG A 34 -7.42 18.28 1.85
CA ARG A 34 -7.19 18.52 3.27
C ARG A 34 -7.69 19.91 3.65
N VAL A 35 -8.77 19.99 4.43
CA VAL A 35 -9.25 21.23 5.04
C VAL A 35 -8.61 21.35 6.44
N ALA A 36 -7.48 22.05 6.52
CA ALA A 36 -6.71 22.19 7.75
C ALA A 36 -7.25 23.34 8.63
N ALA A 37 -8.43 23.16 9.24
CA ALA A 37 -9.04 24.20 10.07
C ALA A 37 -8.17 24.66 11.26
N LEU A 38 -7.43 23.75 11.90
CA LEU A 38 -6.78 24.01 13.19
C LEU A 38 -5.26 24.26 13.12
N ARG A 39 -4.58 23.93 12.00
CA ARG A 39 -3.14 24.18 11.83
C ARG A 39 -2.83 25.69 11.70
N MET A 40 -3.76 26.46 11.14
CA MET A 40 -3.65 27.92 11.01
C MET A 40 -3.72 28.66 12.35
N ALA A 41 -4.44 28.10 13.33
CA ALA A 41 -4.54 28.64 14.68
C ALA A 41 -3.17 28.67 15.38
N MET A 42 -2.47 27.54 15.42
CA MET A 42 -1.13 27.45 16.04
C MET A 42 -0.09 28.38 15.40
N GLN A 43 -0.16 28.60 14.08
CA GLN A 43 0.79 29.48 13.38
C GLN A 43 0.62 30.95 13.78
N ALA A 44 -0.60 31.43 13.92
CA ALA A 44 -0.84 32.82 14.32
C ALA A 44 -0.50 33.07 15.82
N GLU A 45 -0.43 32.02 16.65
CA GLU A 45 -0.02 32.08 18.06
C GLU A 45 1.47 32.45 18.15
N GLN A 46 2.29 31.82 17.31
CA GLN A 46 3.73 32.09 17.22
C GLN A 46 4.04 33.46 16.58
N ALA A 47 3.15 33.96 15.72
CA ALA A 47 3.25 35.31 15.17
C ALA A 47 2.89 36.40 16.20
N ARG A 48 1.88 36.16 17.06
CA ARG A 48 1.47 37.10 18.12
C ARG A 48 2.38 37.06 19.36
N SER A 49 2.94 35.89 19.69
CA SER A 49 3.84 35.67 20.84
C SER A 49 5.20 36.42 20.74
N LYS A 50 5.61 36.89 19.56
CA LYS A 50 6.85 37.67 19.37
C LYS A 50 6.78 39.15 19.78
N LYS A 51 5.75 39.59 20.50
CA LYS A 51 5.66 40.96 21.06
C LYS A 51 5.48 40.99 22.59
N ARG A 52 6.47 40.48 23.33
CA ARG A 52 6.94 41.05 24.62
C ARG A 52 7.96 40.10 25.26
N GLN A 53 9.24 40.41 25.11
CA GLN A 53 10.22 40.50 26.19
C GLN A 53 11.60 40.86 25.62
N SER A 54 12.27 41.78 26.32
CA SER A 54 13.52 42.42 25.93
C SER A 54 14.75 41.63 26.41
N LEU A 55 15.68 41.42 25.46
CA LEU A 55 17.14 41.16 25.56
C LEU A 55 17.64 39.76 26.00
N PRO A 56 18.87 39.33 25.60
CA PRO A 56 19.79 39.89 24.61
C PRO A 56 20.05 38.97 23.39
N LYS A 57 20.45 39.60 22.28
CA LYS A 57 20.93 38.96 21.04
C LYS A 57 22.04 37.94 21.32
N ARG A 58 21.90 36.69 20.85
CA ARG A 58 23.01 35.90 20.27
C ARG A 58 22.55 34.64 19.51
N VAL A 59 22.92 34.64 18.23
CA VAL A 59 23.25 33.53 17.32
C VAL A 59 22.26 32.36 17.17
N SER A 60 21.25 32.52 16.32
CA SER A 60 20.63 31.37 15.61
C SER A 60 20.00 31.70 14.25
N GLN A 61 20.13 32.93 13.74
CA GLN A 61 19.62 33.30 12.41
C GLN A 61 20.60 33.00 11.25
N GLY A 62 21.71 32.30 11.51
CA GLY A 62 22.80 32.14 10.54
C GLY A 62 22.71 30.93 9.61
N ILE A 63 21.90 29.92 9.92
CA ILE A 63 21.95 28.62 9.20
C ILE A 63 20.73 28.41 8.28
N SER A 64 19.57 28.98 8.61
CA SER A 64 18.36 28.80 7.80
C SER A 64 18.42 29.50 6.43
N ASN A 65 19.19 30.59 6.29
CA ASN A 65 19.17 31.42 5.09
C ASN A 65 20.30 31.15 4.09
N VAL A 66 21.32 30.36 4.47
CA VAL A 66 22.51 30.12 3.62
C VAL A 66 22.51 28.72 2.99
N VAL A 67 21.77 27.76 3.57
CA VAL A 67 21.71 26.38 3.05
C VAL A 67 20.33 26.04 2.46
N PHE A 68 19.25 26.62 2.99
CA PHE A 68 17.89 26.32 2.56
C PHE A 68 17.31 27.52 1.82
N GLY A 69 17.51 27.53 0.49
CA GLY A 69 16.70 28.39 -0.37
C GLY A 69 15.23 28.08 -0.07
N ARG A 70 14.41 29.13 0.13
CA ARG A 70 12.96 29.00 0.20
C ARG A 70 12.46 28.23 -1.03
N ARG A 71 12.30 26.92 -0.92
CA ARG A 71 11.55 26.10 -1.87
C ARG A 71 10.12 25.98 -1.36
N ARG A 72 9.41 27.11 -1.31
CA ARG A 72 8.07 27.09 -1.92
C ARG A 72 8.34 27.08 -3.41
N SER A 73 7.73 26.17 -4.15
CA SER A 73 7.70 26.24 -5.61
C SER A 73 6.96 27.52 -6.03
N SER A 74 7.69 28.64 -6.05
CA SER A 74 7.26 29.89 -6.70
C SER A 74 7.49 29.84 -8.22
N ALA A 75 7.86 28.68 -8.76
CA ALA A 75 7.80 28.40 -10.19
C ALA A 75 6.35 28.09 -10.59
N ALA A 76 5.45 29.04 -10.38
CA ALA A 76 4.26 29.16 -11.19
C ALA A 76 4.71 29.54 -12.62
N GLN A 77 5.18 28.57 -13.41
CA GLN A 77 4.83 28.59 -14.81
C GLN A 77 3.36 28.23 -14.86
N THR A 78 2.55 29.27 -15.00
CA THR A 78 1.10 29.23 -15.02
C THR A 78 0.61 28.23 -16.08
N PHE A 79 0.36 26.99 -15.66
CA PHE A 79 -0.97 26.43 -15.86
C PHE A 79 -1.95 27.51 -15.42
N VAL A 80 -2.85 27.92 -16.32
CA VAL A 80 -3.91 28.89 -16.00
C VAL A 80 -4.49 28.47 -14.66
N ALA A 81 -4.46 29.40 -13.71
CA ALA A 81 -5.00 29.21 -12.37
C ALA A 81 -6.32 28.42 -12.50
N GLU A 82 -6.29 27.17 -12.06
CA GLU A 82 -6.60 27.08 -10.65
C GLU A 82 -7.96 27.71 -10.35
N GLU A 83 -9.06 27.35 -11.01
CA GLU A 83 -10.34 27.44 -10.30
C GLU A 83 -10.38 26.26 -9.32
N GLN A 84 -9.39 26.28 -8.40
CA GLN A 84 -9.32 25.54 -7.16
C GLN A 84 -10.57 25.97 -6.40
N VAL A 85 -11.60 25.12 -6.41
CA VAL A 85 -12.69 25.31 -5.47
C VAL A 85 -12.19 24.76 -4.14
N GLU A 86 -11.38 25.56 -3.47
CA GLU A 86 -11.03 25.35 -2.07
C GLU A 86 -12.35 25.43 -1.27
N LEU A 87 -12.78 24.29 -0.70
CA LEU A 87 -14.09 24.11 -0.03
C LEU A 87 -14.43 25.22 0.96
N VAL A 88 -13.39 25.68 1.64
CA VAL A 88 -13.32 26.93 2.36
C VAL A 88 -11.90 27.46 2.10
N PRO A 89 -11.73 28.64 1.49
CA PRO A 89 -10.41 29.20 1.26
C PRO A 89 -9.60 29.27 2.55
N GLU A 90 -8.32 28.90 2.53
CA GLU A 90 -7.39 29.07 3.67
C GLU A 90 -7.44 30.51 4.22
N ALA A 91 -7.61 31.49 3.33
CA ALA A 91 -7.80 32.89 3.68
C ALA A 91 -9.12 33.18 4.41
N GLU A 92 -10.21 32.47 4.10
CA GLU A 92 -11.50 32.60 4.79
C GLU A 92 -11.45 31.96 6.18
N MET A 93 -10.80 30.79 6.31
CA MET A 93 -10.53 30.14 7.61
C MET A 93 -9.67 31.04 8.51
N ALA A 94 -8.58 31.61 7.98
CA ALA A 94 -7.69 32.49 8.73
C ALA A 94 -8.30 33.84 9.13
N GLN A 95 -9.32 34.32 8.39
CA GLN A 95 -10.00 35.60 8.67
C GLN A 95 -11.13 35.48 9.69
N ARG A 96 -11.77 34.30 9.80
CA ARG A 96 -13.04 34.15 10.52
C ARG A 96 -12.89 33.67 11.96
N PHE A 97 -11.76 33.05 12.31
CA PHE A 97 -11.53 32.56 13.66
C PHE A 97 -10.48 33.41 14.39
N GLU A 98 -10.90 34.17 15.41
CA GLU A 98 -9.96 34.70 16.40
C GLU A 98 -9.50 33.58 17.36
N PHE A 99 -8.30 33.71 17.94
CA PHE A 99 -7.70 32.71 18.84
C PHE A 99 -8.63 32.14 19.92
N ALA A 100 -9.49 32.98 20.50
CA ALA A 100 -10.42 32.57 21.54
C ALA A 100 -11.56 31.68 21.00
N GLU A 101 -11.99 31.88 19.76
CA GLU A 101 -13.08 31.12 19.13
C GLU A 101 -12.61 29.74 18.62
N ILE A 102 -11.30 29.60 18.32
CA ILE A 102 -10.69 28.31 17.99
C ILE A 102 -10.51 27.44 19.24
N GLU A 103 -10.24 28.05 20.40
CA GLU A 103 -10.22 27.32 21.68
C GLU A 103 -11.61 26.80 22.08
N GLU A 104 -12.68 27.47 21.66
CA GLU A 104 -14.07 27.01 21.84
C GLU A 104 -14.48 25.91 20.83
N LEU A 105 -13.77 25.77 19.70
CA LEU A 105 -13.97 24.72 18.69
C LEU A 105 -13.04 23.51 18.86
N ALA A 106 -12.05 23.60 19.75
CA ALA A 106 -11.24 22.46 20.15
C ALA A 106 -12.10 21.56 21.04
N GLY A 107 -12.42 20.36 20.56
CA GLY A 107 -13.14 19.37 21.37
C GLY A 107 -12.39 19.08 22.67
N GLN A 108 -13.09 18.54 23.67
CA GLN A 108 -12.46 18.19 24.95
C GLN A 108 -12.53 16.69 25.17
N THR A 109 -11.42 16.09 25.61
CA THR A 109 -11.42 14.72 26.11
C THR A 109 -12.29 14.63 27.36
N LYS A 110 -12.67 13.41 27.75
CA LYS A 110 -13.32 13.15 29.05
C LYS A 110 -12.50 13.63 30.26
N SER A 111 -11.19 13.84 30.09
CA SER A 111 -10.26 14.40 31.09
C SER A 111 -10.12 15.93 31.03
N GLY A 112 -10.79 16.61 30.08
CA GLY A 112 -10.72 18.07 29.90
C GLY A 112 -9.52 18.56 29.08
N GLU A 113 -8.82 17.66 28.38
CA GLU A 113 -7.70 18.01 27.49
C GLU A 113 -8.23 18.40 26.10
N LYS A 114 -7.58 19.38 25.46
CA LYS A 114 -8.01 19.87 24.13
C LYS A 114 -7.68 18.86 23.03
N ILE A 115 -8.63 18.60 22.15
CA ILE A 115 -8.53 17.78 20.95
C ILE A 115 -8.47 18.69 19.73
N PHE A 116 -7.50 18.44 18.85
CA PHE A 116 -7.35 19.16 17.59
C PHE A 116 -7.71 18.24 16.42
N PHE A 117 -8.61 18.71 15.55
CA PHE A 117 -9.07 18.00 14.37
C PHE A 117 -8.36 18.46 13.09
N THR A 118 -8.04 17.52 12.21
CA THR A 118 -7.76 17.80 10.79
C THR A 118 -8.88 17.19 9.97
N ILE A 119 -9.54 18.00 9.15
CA ILE A 119 -10.63 17.53 8.28
C ILE A 119 -10.04 17.18 6.92
N TRP A 120 -10.38 16.00 6.44
CA TRP A 120 -10.05 15.51 5.11
C TRP A 120 -11.36 15.31 4.36
N ASP A 121 -11.59 16.01 3.26
CA ASP A 121 -12.73 15.78 2.35
C ASP A 121 -12.24 14.95 1.18
N TYR A 122 -12.59 13.67 1.16
CA TYR A 122 -12.16 12.79 0.09
C TYR A 122 -13.15 12.82 -1.07
N ALA A 123 -12.61 12.90 -2.28
CA ALA A 123 -13.39 12.79 -3.49
C ALA A 123 -14.14 11.45 -3.56
N GLY A 124 -15.46 11.52 -3.71
CA GLY A 124 -16.29 10.34 -3.96
C GLY A 124 -16.20 9.78 -5.38
N GLN A 125 -15.17 10.11 -6.16
CA GLN A 125 -15.00 9.58 -7.52
C GLN A 125 -14.28 8.22 -7.47
N GLU A 126 -14.86 7.21 -8.14
CA GLU A 126 -14.38 5.82 -8.11
C GLU A 126 -12.90 5.65 -8.51
N VAL A 127 -12.38 6.54 -9.36
CA VAL A 127 -10.99 6.48 -9.82
C VAL A 127 -9.99 6.60 -8.65
N PHE A 128 -10.38 7.28 -7.57
CA PHE A 128 -9.55 7.49 -6.38
C PHE A 128 -9.69 6.40 -5.32
N TYR A 129 -10.56 5.40 -5.54
CA TYR A 129 -10.75 4.31 -4.59
C TYR A 129 -9.51 3.43 -4.47
N ALA A 130 -8.74 3.33 -5.55
CA ALA A 130 -7.45 2.66 -5.54
C ALA A 130 -6.45 3.31 -4.56
N LEU A 131 -6.67 4.55 -4.13
CA LEU A 131 -5.81 5.28 -3.20
C LEU A 131 -6.28 5.20 -1.73
N HIS A 132 -7.41 4.55 -1.42
CA HIS A 132 -7.97 4.50 -0.07
C HIS A 132 -6.97 4.02 0.99
N HIS A 133 -6.28 2.91 0.76
CA HIS A 133 -5.23 2.40 1.65
C HIS A 133 -4.09 3.39 1.98
N ILE A 134 -3.87 4.45 1.19
CA ILE A 134 -2.84 5.48 1.46
C ILE A 134 -3.37 6.54 2.44
N PHE A 135 -4.65 6.87 2.37
CA PHE A 135 -5.23 8.04 3.05
C PHE A 135 -6.26 7.68 4.14
N LEU A 136 -6.80 6.46 4.12
CA LEU A 136 -7.60 5.92 5.22
C LEU A 136 -6.64 5.47 6.33
N THR A 137 -6.51 6.32 7.35
CA THR A 137 -5.63 6.06 8.49
C THR A 137 -6.21 4.92 9.33
N ARG A 138 -5.39 3.91 9.59
CA ARG A 138 -5.78 2.77 10.43
C ARG A 138 -6.11 3.18 11.87
N GLU A 139 -5.38 4.17 12.38
CA GLU A 139 -5.51 4.69 13.74
C GLU A 139 -5.89 6.18 13.76
N GLY A 140 -6.49 6.64 14.86
CA GLY A 140 -6.74 8.06 15.12
C GLY A 140 -7.80 8.75 14.23
N GLY A 141 -8.43 8.04 13.30
CA GLY A 141 -9.42 8.58 12.38
C GLY A 141 -10.86 8.46 12.87
N VAL A 142 -11.65 9.52 12.70
CA VAL A 142 -13.13 9.48 12.77
C VAL A 142 -13.67 9.59 11.34
N PHE A 143 -14.56 8.70 10.92
CA PHE A 143 -15.02 8.58 9.54
C PHE A 143 -16.46 9.04 9.44
N MET A 144 -16.73 10.05 8.61
CA MET A 144 -18.08 10.55 8.35
C MET A 144 -18.50 10.14 6.95
N VAL A 145 -19.50 9.26 6.85
CA VAL A 145 -20.07 8.83 5.57
C VAL A 145 -21.31 9.65 5.29
N VAL A 146 -21.20 10.56 4.33
CA VAL A 146 -22.23 11.54 3.97
C VAL A 146 -23.03 11.04 2.77
N PHE A 147 -24.35 11.03 2.91
CA PHE A 147 -25.26 10.63 1.85
C PHE A 147 -26.42 11.62 1.68
N ASP A 148 -27.01 11.61 0.49
CA ASP A 148 -28.22 12.36 0.20
C ASP A 148 -29.43 11.48 0.53
N MET A 149 -30.24 11.91 1.51
CA MET A 149 -31.43 11.15 1.93
C MET A 149 -32.46 11.04 0.81
N GLN A 150 -32.59 12.06 -0.04
CA GLN A 150 -33.51 12.00 -1.18
C GLN A 150 -33.02 11.01 -2.24
N GLU A 151 -31.71 10.95 -2.49
CA GLU A 151 -31.15 9.95 -3.41
C GLU A 151 -31.35 8.52 -2.88
N LEU A 152 -31.22 8.32 -1.56
CA LEU A 152 -31.51 7.03 -0.93
C LEU A 152 -32.97 6.60 -1.12
N LEU A 153 -33.93 7.51 -0.96
CA LEU A 153 -35.35 7.21 -1.12
C LEU A 153 -35.76 6.99 -2.59
N ILE A 154 -35.14 7.69 -3.55
CA ILE A 154 -35.53 7.62 -4.98
C ILE A 154 -34.74 6.56 -5.74
N LYS A 155 -33.47 6.35 -5.39
CA LYS A 155 -32.53 5.45 -6.06
C LYS A 155 -31.87 4.50 -5.06
N GLN A 156 -32.70 3.85 -4.25
CA GLN A 156 -32.30 2.99 -3.14
C GLN A 156 -31.17 2.02 -3.51
N ASP A 157 -31.32 1.19 -4.53
CA ASP A 157 -30.30 0.19 -4.90
C ASP A 157 -28.92 0.81 -5.16
N GLN A 158 -28.87 1.96 -5.85
CA GLN A 158 -27.62 2.66 -6.15
C GLN A 158 -27.01 3.28 -4.89
N ALA A 159 -27.82 3.93 -4.06
CA ALA A 159 -27.38 4.57 -2.83
C ALA A 159 -26.93 3.55 -1.77
N VAL A 160 -27.64 2.43 -1.63
CA VAL A 160 -27.29 1.30 -0.76
C VAL A 160 -25.98 0.67 -1.22
N ALA A 161 -25.81 0.37 -2.51
CA ALA A 161 -24.55 -0.17 -3.03
C ALA A 161 -23.37 0.77 -2.74
N TYR A 162 -23.58 2.08 -2.88
CA TYR A 162 -22.58 3.10 -2.57
C TYR A 162 -22.22 3.15 -1.08
N LEU A 163 -23.22 3.21 -0.21
CA LEU A 163 -23.03 3.23 1.25
C LEU A 163 -22.35 1.95 1.74
N SER A 164 -22.79 0.79 1.24
CA SER A 164 -22.17 -0.51 1.53
C SER A 164 -20.69 -0.52 1.14
N PHE A 165 -20.36 -0.01 -0.06
CA PHE A 165 -18.96 0.13 -0.49
C PHE A 165 -18.13 0.96 0.50
N TRP A 166 -18.61 2.13 0.95
CA TRP A 166 -17.86 2.97 1.88
C TRP A 166 -17.74 2.39 3.27
N LEU A 167 -18.83 1.83 3.81
CA LEU A 167 -18.82 1.16 5.11
C LEU A 167 -17.80 0.03 5.11
N ASN A 168 -17.79 -0.79 4.06
CA ASN A 168 -16.84 -1.88 3.95
C ASN A 168 -15.40 -1.38 3.69
N SER A 169 -15.22 -0.30 2.92
CA SER A 169 -13.90 0.32 2.72
C SER A 169 -13.33 0.85 4.04
N VAL A 170 -14.14 1.49 4.89
CA VAL A 170 -13.70 1.96 6.21
C VAL A 170 -13.43 0.76 7.11
N LYS A 171 -14.32 -0.24 7.15
CA LYS A 171 -14.11 -1.47 7.94
C LYS A 171 -12.82 -2.19 7.58
N LEU A 172 -12.42 -2.20 6.30
CA LEU A 172 -11.18 -2.82 5.84
C LEU A 172 -9.93 -2.02 6.24
N HIS A 173 -9.94 -0.71 6.00
CA HIS A 173 -8.73 0.11 6.15
C HIS A 173 -8.59 0.77 7.54
N ALA A 174 -9.68 0.89 8.29
CA ALA A 174 -9.75 1.48 9.62
C ALA A 174 -10.74 0.68 10.50
N PRO A 175 -10.42 -0.58 10.83
CA PRO A 175 -11.35 -1.52 11.46
C PRO A 175 -11.84 -1.11 12.85
N THR A 176 -11.14 -0.21 13.54
CA THR A 176 -11.51 0.34 14.85
C THR A 176 -12.01 1.78 14.77
N GLY A 177 -12.07 2.35 13.57
CA GLY A 177 -12.46 3.74 13.36
C GLY A 177 -13.97 3.94 13.53
N PRO A 178 -14.42 4.89 14.37
CA PRO A 178 -15.84 5.22 14.50
C PRO A 178 -16.38 5.78 13.19
N ILE A 179 -17.57 5.32 12.80
CA ILE A 179 -18.29 5.71 11.59
C ILE A 179 -19.51 6.53 11.99
N ILE A 180 -19.60 7.76 11.51
CA ILE A 180 -20.74 8.64 11.71
C ILE A 180 -21.46 8.75 10.36
N LEU A 181 -22.66 8.21 10.27
CA LEU A 181 -23.53 8.37 9.11
C LEU A 181 -24.16 9.77 9.15
N VAL A 182 -24.08 10.51 8.04
CA VAL A 182 -24.64 11.86 7.95
C VAL A 182 -25.59 11.95 6.76
N GLY A 183 -26.88 12.04 7.07
CA GLY A 183 -27.94 12.23 6.08
C GLY A 183 -28.11 13.70 5.77
N THR A 184 -27.91 14.10 4.52
CA THR A 184 -28.03 15.51 4.10
C THR A 184 -29.36 15.78 3.39
N HIS A 185 -29.62 17.06 3.12
CA HIS A 185 -30.88 17.54 2.51
C HIS A 185 -32.11 17.33 3.40
N TYR A 186 -31.92 17.38 4.72
CA TYR A 186 -33.03 17.32 5.68
C TYR A 186 -34.04 18.45 5.51
N ASP A 187 -33.63 19.56 4.89
CA ASP A 187 -34.48 20.70 4.55
C ASP A 187 -35.54 20.41 3.47
N GLN A 188 -35.43 19.30 2.75
CA GLN A 188 -36.36 18.96 1.68
C GLN A 188 -37.65 18.34 2.21
N VAL A 189 -38.80 18.90 1.80
CA VAL A 189 -40.16 18.55 2.27
C VAL A 189 -40.54 17.08 2.05
N SER A 190 -39.82 16.33 1.22
CA SER A 190 -40.13 14.94 0.85
C SER A 190 -39.36 13.86 1.63
N VAL A 191 -38.59 14.21 2.66
CA VAL A 191 -37.75 13.24 3.40
C VAL A 191 -38.48 12.76 4.66
N ASP A 192 -38.77 11.46 4.74
CA ASP A 192 -39.14 10.78 5.99
C ASP A 192 -37.91 10.09 6.58
N VAL A 193 -37.47 10.54 7.75
CA VAL A 193 -36.27 10.01 8.41
C VAL A 193 -36.45 8.58 8.92
N ASN A 194 -37.68 8.15 9.20
CA ASN A 194 -37.93 6.77 9.63
C ASN A 194 -37.81 5.80 8.45
N GLU A 195 -38.28 6.20 7.26
CA GLU A 195 -38.08 5.41 6.04
C GLU A 195 -36.59 5.30 5.69
N VAL A 196 -35.82 6.38 5.86
CA VAL A 196 -34.35 6.34 5.73
C VAL A 196 -33.74 5.36 6.73
N GLU A 197 -34.11 5.43 8.01
CA GLU A 197 -33.62 4.50 9.04
C GLU A 197 -33.93 3.04 8.70
N ASP A 198 -35.17 2.75 8.31
CA ASP A 198 -35.61 1.40 7.92
C ASP A 198 -34.75 0.84 6.77
N ILE A 199 -34.45 1.67 5.75
CA ILE A 199 -33.57 1.28 4.64
C ILE A 199 -32.15 0.96 5.14
N LEU A 200 -31.59 1.81 6.01
CA LEU A 200 -30.25 1.61 6.56
C LEU A 200 -30.15 0.34 7.40
N VAL A 201 -31.14 0.07 8.24
CA VAL A 201 -31.21 -1.15 9.07
C VAL A 201 -31.38 -2.40 8.18
N GLU A 202 -32.35 -2.40 7.27
CA GLU A 202 -32.66 -3.58 6.45
C GLU A 202 -31.54 -3.94 5.47
N HIS A 203 -30.90 -2.94 4.85
CA HIS A 203 -29.99 -3.18 3.72
C HIS A 203 -28.50 -3.04 4.05
N LEU A 204 -28.14 -2.37 5.14
CA LEU A 204 -26.74 -2.13 5.52
C LEU A 204 -26.37 -2.70 6.90
N SER A 205 -27.30 -3.34 7.59
CA SER A 205 -27.08 -3.97 8.90
C SER A 205 -26.37 -3.03 9.87
N VAL A 206 -26.82 -1.77 9.91
CA VAL A 206 -26.15 -0.71 10.69
C VAL A 206 -26.18 -0.99 12.19
N ASP A 207 -27.14 -1.76 12.66
CA ASP A 207 -27.30 -2.23 14.03
C ASP A 207 -26.29 -3.34 14.43
N GLU A 208 -25.81 -4.12 13.47
CA GLU A 208 -24.76 -5.13 13.68
C GLU A 208 -23.35 -4.51 13.62
N ASN A 209 -23.20 -3.30 13.09
CA ASN A 209 -21.93 -2.62 12.95
C ASN A 209 -21.58 -1.78 14.18
N ALA A 210 -20.81 -2.38 15.11
CA ALA A 210 -20.38 -1.74 16.35
C ALA A 210 -19.55 -0.45 16.18
N ASN A 211 -19.03 -0.16 14.98
CA ASN A 211 -18.30 1.07 14.72
C ASN A 211 -19.23 2.24 14.38
N ILE A 212 -20.50 2.00 14.04
CA ILE A 212 -21.46 3.06 13.74
C ILE A 212 -21.86 3.78 15.03
N VAL A 213 -21.69 5.10 14.99
CA VAL A 213 -22.07 6.01 16.07
C VAL A 213 -23.52 6.42 15.85
N THR A 214 -24.39 6.04 16.77
CA THR A 214 -25.83 6.31 16.69
C THR A 214 -26.18 7.69 17.24
N ASN A 215 -27.24 8.30 16.70
CA ASN A 215 -27.87 9.49 17.26
C ASN A 215 -28.92 9.06 18.29
N SER A 216 -28.52 9.00 19.55
CA SER A 216 -29.41 8.56 20.65
C SER A 216 -30.53 9.54 20.98
N GLU A 217 -30.38 10.83 20.67
CA GLU A 217 -31.43 11.84 20.96
C GLU A 217 -32.63 11.66 20.03
N GLU A 218 -32.37 11.36 18.75
CA GLU A 218 -33.40 11.16 17.72
C GLU A 218 -33.77 9.68 17.50
N ASN A 219 -33.10 8.74 18.16
CA ASN A 219 -33.23 7.29 17.96
C ASN A 219 -32.94 6.86 16.50
N LEU A 220 -31.87 7.40 15.91
CA LEU A 220 -31.46 7.11 14.52
C LEU A 220 -30.05 6.53 14.48
N SER A 221 -29.76 5.72 13.47
CA SER A 221 -28.39 5.25 13.15
C SER A 221 -27.52 6.30 12.47
N PHE A 222 -28.09 7.47 12.14
CA PHE A 222 -27.45 8.56 11.41
C PHE A 222 -27.81 9.94 11.97
N PHE A 223 -27.07 10.97 11.54
CA PHE A 223 -27.30 12.37 11.90
C PHE A 223 -27.90 13.14 10.70
N PRO A 224 -29.18 13.55 10.76
CA PRO A 224 -29.78 14.38 9.72
C PRO A 224 -29.25 15.82 9.80
N ILE A 225 -28.88 16.40 8.65
CA ILE A 225 -28.36 17.77 8.54
C ILE A 225 -29.14 18.57 7.50
N ASP A 226 -29.62 19.73 7.95
CA ASP A 226 -30.16 20.79 7.08
C ASP A 226 -29.01 21.53 6.39
N ASN A 227 -28.94 21.38 5.07
CA ASN A 227 -27.86 21.95 4.27
C ASN A 227 -27.99 23.47 4.09
N MET A 228 -29.17 24.03 4.25
CA MET A 228 -29.52 25.40 3.89
C MET A 228 -29.74 26.31 5.11
N SER A 229 -29.87 25.74 6.30
CA SER A 229 -29.99 26.50 7.54
C SER A 229 -28.77 27.42 7.76
N PRO A 230 -28.98 28.73 8.01
CA PRO A 230 -27.91 29.65 8.34
C PRO A 230 -27.49 29.59 9.82
N GLU A 231 -28.15 28.76 10.63
CA GLU A 231 -27.95 28.72 12.09
C GLU A 231 -26.55 28.15 12.45
N PRO A 232 -25.76 28.84 13.30
CA PRO A 232 -24.42 28.39 13.66
C PRO A 232 -24.39 27.04 14.40
N ASN A 233 -25.47 26.66 15.07
CA ASN A 233 -25.60 25.44 15.86
C ASN A 233 -26.28 24.28 15.12
N ARG A 234 -26.54 24.38 13.80
CA ARG A 234 -27.23 23.35 13.00
C ARG A 234 -26.57 21.96 12.96
N ALA A 235 -25.34 21.84 13.47
CA ALA A 235 -24.61 20.57 13.58
C ALA A 235 -24.11 20.33 15.01
N SER A 236 -24.76 20.88 16.03
CA SER A 236 -24.32 20.74 17.44
C SER A 236 -24.26 19.29 17.89
N GLU A 237 -25.28 18.49 17.57
CA GLU A 237 -25.32 17.05 17.89
C GLU A 237 -24.21 16.30 17.17
N LEU A 238 -24.04 16.58 15.87
CA LEU A 238 -22.97 15.99 15.07
C LEU A 238 -21.58 16.34 15.63
N ARG A 239 -21.35 17.58 16.07
CA ARG A 239 -20.09 17.98 16.72
C ARG A 239 -19.88 17.21 18.03
N ALA A 240 -20.90 17.13 18.87
CA ALA A 240 -20.83 16.39 20.12
C ALA A 240 -20.49 14.90 19.89
N ALA A 241 -21.08 14.29 18.85
CA ALA A 241 -20.76 12.93 18.45
C ALA A 241 -19.30 12.79 17.98
N VAL A 242 -18.83 13.68 17.11
CA VAL A 242 -17.42 13.70 16.65
C VAL A 242 -16.44 13.82 17.83
N GLU A 243 -16.72 14.73 18.78
CA GLU A 243 -15.89 14.93 19.97
C GLU A 243 -15.89 13.70 20.89
N ALA A 244 -17.05 13.10 21.12
CA ALA A 244 -17.19 11.89 21.92
C ALA A 244 -16.44 10.71 21.30
N SER A 245 -16.60 10.51 19.97
CA SER A 245 -15.93 9.45 19.21
C SER A 245 -14.41 9.63 19.21
N ALA A 246 -13.92 10.85 18.97
CA ALA A 246 -12.49 11.14 19.04
C ALA A 246 -11.93 10.89 20.45
N SER A 247 -12.67 11.28 21.49
CA SER A 247 -12.28 11.06 22.88
C SER A 247 -12.21 9.60 23.29
N SER A 248 -12.93 8.70 22.59
CA SER A 248 -12.88 7.26 22.85
C SER A 248 -11.75 6.52 22.14
N LEU A 249 -11.05 7.16 21.19
CA LEU A 249 -9.97 6.53 20.45
C LEU A 249 -8.75 6.31 21.36
N GLU A 250 -8.26 5.08 21.44
CA GLU A 250 -7.08 4.73 22.23
C GLU A 250 -5.87 5.60 21.85
N THR A 251 -5.67 5.79 20.54
CA THR A 251 -4.62 6.62 19.95
C THR A 251 -4.59 8.05 20.51
N VAL A 252 -5.76 8.64 20.82
CA VAL A 252 -5.87 9.99 21.41
C VAL A 252 -5.41 9.99 22.87
N SER A 253 -5.64 8.90 23.60
CA SER A 253 -5.21 8.73 24.99
C SER A 253 -3.79 8.18 25.15
N ARG A 254 -3.17 7.71 24.06
CA ARG A 254 -1.84 7.09 24.06
C ARG A 254 -0.78 8.11 24.46
N LYS A 255 -0.03 7.79 25.52
CA LYS A 255 1.11 8.62 25.94
C LYS A 255 2.26 8.45 24.96
N ILE A 256 2.66 9.55 24.33
CA ILE A 256 3.79 9.60 23.41
C ILE A 256 4.92 10.47 23.97
N SER A 257 6.15 10.24 23.46
CA SER A 257 7.30 11.01 23.91
C SER A 257 7.15 12.48 23.49
N LEU A 258 7.32 13.41 24.44
CA LEU A 258 7.39 14.85 24.13
C LEU A 258 8.50 15.18 23.13
N ARG A 259 9.55 14.34 23.07
CA ARG A 259 10.63 14.45 22.07
C ARG A 259 10.08 14.24 20.65
N TRP A 260 9.25 13.23 20.45
CA TRP A 260 8.65 12.91 19.15
C TRP A 260 7.71 14.01 18.69
N LEU A 261 6.85 14.50 19.59
CA LEU A 261 5.98 15.65 19.32
C LEU A 261 6.79 16.89 18.93
N LYS A 262 7.93 17.12 19.58
CA LYS A 262 8.78 18.27 19.26
C LYS A 262 9.46 18.14 17.89
N VAL A 263 9.86 16.93 17.50
CA VAL A 263 10.37 16.65 16.14
C VAL A 263 9.29 16.95 15.11
N LEU A 264 8.08 16.43 15.28
CA LEU A 264 6.96 16.68 14.38
C LEU A 264 6.63 18.18 14.29
N ASP A 265 6.52 18.87 15.41
CA ASP A 265 6.24 20.31 15.48
C ASP A 265 7.27 21.14 14.69
N ASP A 266 8.55 20.79 14.79
CA ASP A 266 9.60 21.50 14.04
C ASP A 266 9.62 21.11 12.55
N LEU A 267 9.41 19.84 12.20
CA LEU A 267 9.26 19.40 10.82
C LEU A 267 8.12 20.14 10.12
N LEU A 268 6.94 20.15 10.75
CA LEU A 268 5.73 20.77 10.20
C LEU A 268 5.82 22.30 10.09
N LYS A 269 6.84 22.95 10.66
CA LYS A 269 7.14 24.39 10.53
C LYS A 269 8.08 24.74 9.39
N LEU A 270 8.70 23.76 8.74
CA LEU A 270 9.63 24.00 7.64
C LEU A 270 8.97 24.56 6.37
N ASP A 271 7.63 24.64 6.32
CA ASP A 271 6.83 25.21 5.21
C ASP A 271 7.26 24.68 3.84
N CYS A 272 7.35 23.34 3.75
CA CYS A 272 7.68 22.59 2.54
C CYS A 272 6.86 21.29 2.49
N ASP A 273 6.73 20.72 1.29
CA ASP A 273 5.93 19.51 1.07
C ASP A 273 6.60 18.23 1.57
N TYR A 274 7.94 18.20 1.55
CA TYR A 274 8.75 17.06 1.97
C TYR A 274 10.14 17.47 2.41
N VAL A 275 10.80 16.60 3.17
CA VAL A 275 12.21 16.73 3.55
C VAL A 275 12.97 15.43 3.38
N PRO A 276 14.31 15.48 3.21
CA PRO A 276 15.16 14.30 3.32
C PRO A 276 15.06 13.66 4.71
N PHE A 277 15.23 12.34 4.81
CA PHE A 277 15.23 11.59 6.07
C PHE A 277 16.27 12.14 7.04
N ASP A 278 17.46 12.48 6.53
CA ASP A 278 18.53 13.10 7.31
C ASP A 278 18.07 14.38 8.04
N THR A 279 17.14 15.14 7.46
CA THR A 279 16.59 16.33 8.13
C THR A 279 15.72 15.95 9.34
N ALA A 280 14.90 14.90 9.21
CA ALA A 280 14.13 14.36 10.33
C ALA A 280 15.06 13.75 11.38
N GLN A 281 16.11 13.03 10.96
CA GLN A 281 17.13 12.43 11.81
C GLN A 281 17.92 13.48 12.61
N GLU A 282 18.29 14.61 11.99
CA GLU A 282 18.96 15.73 12.66
C GLU A 282 18.08 16.34 13.75
N LEU A 283 16.79 16.57 13.46
CA LEU A 283 15.84 17.08 14.44
C LEU A 283 15.62 16.07 15.58
N ALA A 284 15.48 14.79 15.25
CA ALA A 284 15.35 13.72 16.24
C ALA A 284 16.59 13.65 17.15
N THR A 285 17.79 13.70 16.56
CA THR A 285 19.06 13.70 17.29
C THR A 285 19.20 14.91 18.21
N LYS A 286 18.82 16.11 17.73
CA LYS A 286 18.78 17.35 18.52
C LYS A 286 17.90 17.22 19.77
N TYR A 287 16.82 16.44 19.69
CA TYR A 287 15.91 16.17 20.80
C TYR A 287 16.20 14.84 21.51
N HIS A 288 17.38 14.24 21.29
CA HIS A 288 17.80 12.98 21.90
C HIS A 288 16.86 11.79 21.60
N ALA A 289 16.32 11.74 20.39
CA ALA A 289 15.46 10.65 19.89
C ALA A 289 15.92 10.14 18.51
N GLY A 290 17.19 10.39 18.13
CA GLY A 290 17.72 10.02 16.82
C GLY A 290 17.83 8.52 16.59
N ASP A 291 17.98 7.73 17.63
CA ASP A 291 17.89 6.26 17.58
C ASP A 291 16.46 5.75 17.37
N GLN A 292 15.47 6.64 17.37
CA GLN A 292 14.03 6.32 17.26
C GLN A 292 13.37 6.98 16.04
N THR A 293 14.14 7.47 15.06
CA THR A 293 13.60 8.27 13.94
C THR A 293 12.66 7.45 13.05
N ASP A 294 13.00 6.20 12.74
CA ASP A 294 12.10 5.36 11.96
C ASP A 294 10.80 5.05 12.72
N GLU A 295 10.89 4.74 14.02
CA GLU A 295 9.72 4.43 14.85
C GLU A 295 8.80 5.65 15.01
N LEU A 296 9.36 6.85 15.19
CA LEU A 296 8.56 8.08 15.31
C LEU A 296 7.90 8.45 13.98
N LEU A 297 8.58 8.27 12.85
CA LEU A 297 8.01 8.56 11.52
C LEU A 297 6.93 7.55 11.15
N SER A 298 7.15 6.26 11.43
CA SER A 298 6.13 5.21 11.26
C SER A 298 4.88 5.52 12.06
N PHE A 299 5.03 5.92 13.33
CA PHE A 299 3.90 6.30 14.17
C PHE A 299 3.11 7.49 13.58
N PHE A 300 3.78 8.56 13.15
CA PHE A 300 3.08 9.71 12.55
C PHE A 300 2.52 9.43 11.14
N HIS A 301 3.08 8.44 10.44
CA HIS A 301 2.53 7.93 9.20
C HIS A 301 1.21 7.18 9.41
N GLU A 302 1.13 6.31 10.42
CA GLU A 302 -0.09 5.58 10.79
C GLU A 302 -1.23 6.53 11.20
N LEU A 303 -0.89 7.69 11.78
CA LEU A 303 -1.84 8.77 12.11
C LEU A 303 -2.24 9.64 10.91
N GLY A 304 -1.60 9.48 9.75
CA GLY A 304 -1.82 10.32 8.56
C GLY A 304 -1.34 11.76 8.71
N MET A 305 -0.46 12.04 9.66
CA MET A 305 0.11 13.38 9.88
C MET A 305 1.18 13.72 8.83
N LEU A 306 1.89 12.70 8.35
CA LEU A 306 2.88 12.72 7.28
C LEU A 306 2.84 11.39 6.51
N VAL A 307 3.58 11.28 5.40
CA VAL A 307 3.77 10.01 4.69
C VAL A 307 5.25 9.67 4.63
N HIS A 308 5.62 8.48 5.09
CA HIS A 308 6.99 7.96 5.02
C HIS A 308 6.94 6.46 4.77
N LEU A 309 7.60 6.01 3.69
CA LEU A 309 7.66 4.61 3.29
C LEU A 309 9.11 4.14 3.38
N ARG A 310 9.33 2.87 3.73
CA ARG A 310 10.68 2.33 4.05
C ARG A 310 11.13 1.21 3.11
N ALA A 311 10.36 0.93 2.07
CA ALA A 311 10.56 -0.23 1.20
C ALA A 311 11.81 -0.14 0.31
N THR A 312 12.25 1.07 -0.05
CA THR A 312 13.47 1.31 -0.84
C THR A 312 14.21 2.52 -0.28
N ASP A 313 15.52 2.66 -0.56
CA ASP A 313 16.29 3.83 -0.14
C ASP A 313 15.67 5.14 -0.69
N THR A 314 15.18 5.13 -1.92
CA THR A 314 14.48 6.28 -2.54
C THR A 314 13.22 6.68 -1.75
N LEU A 315 12.47 5.69 -1.26
CA LEU A 315 11.27 5.95 -0.46
C LEU A 315 11.62 6.35 0.96
N HIS A 316 12.61 5.70 1.56
CA HIS A 316 13.10 5.95 2.91
C HIS A 316 13.66 7.36 3.04
N ASP A 317 14.39 7.84 2.05
CA ASP A 317 15.01 9.17 2.07
C ASP A 317 13.99 10.31 2.07
N LYS A 318 12.72 10.09 1.71
CA LYS A 318 11.73 11.19 1.63
C LYS A 318 10.61 11.08 2.64
N VAL A 319 10.56 12.05 3.54
CA VAL A 319 9.47 12.27 4.49
C VAL A 319 8.53 13.33 3.93
N ILE A 320 7.33 12.92 3.50
CA ILE A 320 6.30 13.82 2.97
C ILE A 320 5.54 14.47 4.12
N LEU A 321 5.77 15.76 4.35
CA LEU A 321 5.15 16.56 5.40
C LEU A 321 3.78 17.12 5.00
N ASN A 322 3.53 17.23 3.70
CA ASN A 322 2.25 17.62 3.13
C ASN A 322 1.66 16.47 2.29
N PRO A 323 0.88 15.57 2.91
CA PRO A 323 0.15 14.52 2.19
C PRO A 323 -0.73 15.01 1.02
N GLN A 324 -1.19 16.27 1.02
CA GLN A 324 -1.96 16.84 -0.10
C GLN A 324 -1.13 16.92 -1.39
N TRP A 325 0.16 17.30 -1.29
CA TRP A 325 1.06 17.35 -2.45
C TRP A 325 1.14 15.99 -3.15
N LEU A 326 1.27 14.91 -2.37
CA LEU A 326 1.33 13.55 -2.92
C LEU A 326 0.03 13.19 -3.62
N LEU A 327 -1.10 13.46 -2.99
CA LEU A 327 -2.43 13.24 -3.57
C LEU A 327 -2.62 14.02 -4.88
N ASP A 328 -2.18 15.27 -4.94
CA ASP A 328 -2.24 16.10 -6.14
C ASP A 328 -1.39 15.51 -7.28
N LYS A 329 -0.21 14.96 -6.97
CA LYS A 329 0.64 14.30 -7.99
C LYS A 329 0.00 12.99 -8.48
N LEU A 330 -0.56 12.18 -7.59
CA LEU A 330 -1.24 10.93 -7.95
C LEU A 330 -2.51 11.19 -8.76
N SER A 331 -3.24 12.26 -8.44
CA SER A 331 -4.50 12.60 -9.11
C SER A 331 -4.31 13.02 -10.56
N ARG A 332 -3.12 13.51 -10.94
CA ARG A 332 -2.80 13.83 -12.35
C ARG A 332 -2.58 12.60 -13.22
N VAL A 333 -2.17 11.49 -12.63
CA VAL A 333 -1.99 10.22 -13.35
C VAL A 333 -3.26 9.39 -13.30
N ILE A 334 -3.89 9.25 -12.15
CA ILE A 334 -5.11 8.44 -12.03
C ILE A 334 -6.30 9.18 -12.67
N ALA A 335 -6.45 10.47 -12.36
CA ALA A 335 -7.29 11.47 -13.02
C ALA A 335 -8.76 11.08 -13.26
N ASP A 336 -9.67 11.83 -12.63
CA ASP A 336 -11.10 11.73 -12.89
C ASP A 336 -11.48 12.28 -14.29
N LYS A 337 -12.76 12.17 -14.63
CA LYS A 337 -13.27 12.64 -15.94
C LYS A 337 -13.02 14.14 -16.17
N ILE A 338 -12.97 14.96 -15.12
CA ILE A 338 -12.77 16.40 -15.21
C ILE A 338 -11.31 16.70 -15.55
N HIS A 339 -10.36 16.16 -14.79
CA HIS A 339 -8.93 16.29 -15.04
C HIS A 339 -8.57 15.76 -16.44
N VAL A 340 -9.14 14.61 -16.84
CA VAL A 340 -8.94 14.06 -18.18
C VAL A 340 -9.44 14.99 -19.27
N ARG A 341 -10.62 15.61 -19.09
CA ARG A 341 -11.17 16.55 -20.08
C ARG A 341 -10.27 17.77 -20.23
N GLN A 342 -9.76 18.33 -19.13
CA GLN A 342 -8.84 19.47 -19.16
C GLN A 342 -7.54 19.11 -19.89
N MET A 343 -6.95 17.97 -19.56
CA MET A 343 -5.69 17.51 -20.17
C MET A 343 -5.82 17.22 -21.67
N ARG A 344 -6.97 16.69 -22.12
CA ARG A 344 -7.23 16.43 -23.55
C ARG A 344 -7.10 17.68 -24.44
N TYR A 345 -7.38 18.86 -23.89
CA TYR A 345 -7.32 20.14 -24.61
C TYR A 345 -6.16 21.03 -24.16
N ASN A 346 -5.25 20.49 -23.36
CA ASN A 346 -4.10 21.24 -22.87
C ASN A 346 -3.10 21.55 -24.01
N ARG A 347 -2.77 22.83 -24.19
CA ARG A 347 -1.87 23.29 -25.26
C ARG A 347 -0.42 22.88 -25.03
N GLU A 348 0.04 22.82 -23.78
CA GLU A 348 1.41 22.44 -23.44
C GLU A 348 1.64 20.94 -23.67
N LEU A 349 0.67 20.08 -23.34
CA LEU A 349 0.69 18.66 -23.67
C LEU A 349 0.82 18.44 -25.19
N GLN A 350 0.10 19.25 -25.98
CA GLN A 350 0.19 19.20 -27.43
C GLN A 350 1.57 19.67 -27.94
N LYS A 351 2.10 20.78 -27.41
CA LYS A 351 3.44 21.28 -27.78
C LYS A 351 4.55 20.29 -27.42
N ALA A 352 4.42 19.60 -26.29
CA ALA A 352 5.35 18.55 -25.86
C ALA A 352 5.24 17.26 -26.71
N GLY A 353 4.26 17.17 -27.62
CA GLY A 353 4.04 16.00 -28.46
C GLY A 353 3.48 14.79 -27.70
N LEU A 354 2.93 14.99 -26.51
CA LEU A 354 2.49 13.93 -25.59
C LEU A 354 0.99 13.58 -25.70
N LYS A 355 0.30 14.14 -26.70
CA LYS A 355 -1.14 13.90 -26.89
C LYS A 355 -1.45 12.43 -27.17
N VAL A 356 -0.57 11.73 -27.90
CA VAL A 356 -0.71 10.30 -28.20
C VAL A 356 -0.44 9.48 -26.96
N ASP A 357 0.64 9.78 -26.24
CA ASP A 357 1.01 9.14 -24.96
C ASP A 357 -0.14 9.23 -23.96
N PHE A 358 -0.75 10.41 -23.80
CA PHE A 358 -1.90 10.59 -22.91
C PHE A 358 -3.12 9.78 -23.36
N ALA A 359 -3.37 9.67 -24.66
CA ALA A 359 -4.45 8.83 -25.17
C ALA A 359 -4.19 7.34 -24.93
N VAL A 360 -2.95 6.88 -25.07
CA VAL A 360 -2.53 5.50 -24.75
C VAL A 360 -2.73 5.23 -23.26
N LEU A 361 -2.31 6.14 -22.39
CA LEU A 361 -2.54 6.02 -20.95
C LEU A 361 -4.04 5.88 -20.62
N ARG A 362 -4.89 6.71 -21.23
CA ARG A 362 -6.34 6.67 -20.98
C ARG A 362 -7.04 5.44 -21.54
N LYS A 363 -6.55 4.87 -22.65
CA LYS A 363 -7.20 3.75 -23.33
C LYS A 363 -6.69 2.39 -22.86
N HIS A 364 -5.39 2.29 -22.58
CA HIS A 364 -4.70 1.04 -22.32
C HIS A 364 -4.03 1.00 -20.94
N GLY A 365 -4.12 2.07 -20.15
CA GLY A 365 -3.42 2.16 -18.88
C GLY A 365 -1.90 2.31 -19.01
N ILE A 366 -1.35 2.47 -20.21
CA ILE A 366 0.12 2.49 -20.41
C ILE A 366 0.65 3.92 -20.47
N ALA A 367 1.55 4.27 -19.56
CA ALA A 367 2.26 5.56 -19.51
C ALA A 367 3.68 5.43 -20.04
N THR A 368 4.15 6.45 -20.76
CA THR A 368 5.57 6.67 -21.01
C THR A 368 6.21 7.44 -19.85
N LEU A 369 7.50 7.23 -19.59
CA LEU A 369 8.22 8.04 -18.60
C LEU A 369 8.11 9.55 -18.91
N SER A 370 8.22 9.95 -20.16
CA SER A 370 8.06 11.35 -20.58
C SER A 370 6.68 11.93 -20.27
N LEU A 371 5.61 11.14 -20.39
CA LEU A 371 4.28 11.58 -19.99
C LEU A 371 4.19 11.75 -18.46
N LEU A 372 4.74 10.81 -17.68
CA LEU A 372 4.75 10.92 -16.22
C LEU A 372 5.52 12.15 -15.75
N ARG A 373 6.70 12.42 -16.33
CA ARG A 373 7.45 13.66 -16.10
C ARG A 373 6.61 14.90 -16.38
N PHE A 374 5.90 14.93 -17.50
CA PHE A 374 5.01 16.06 -17.81
C PHE A 374 3.87 16.20 -16.80
N LEU A 375 3.20 15.10 -16.43
CA LEU A 375 2.08 15.13 -15.49
C LEU A 375 2.54 15.57 -14.09
N TRP A 376 3.77 15.27 -13.69
CA TRP A 376 4.32 15.64 -12.38
C TRP A 376 5.15 16.92 -12.38
N ASP A 377 5.16 17.68 -13.48
CA ASP A 377 5.98 18.90 -13.65
C ASP A 377 7.50 18.64 -13.46
N ASP A 378 7.96 17.43 -13.80
CA ASP A 378 9.32 16.93 -13.59
C ASP A 378 9.78 16.94 -12.11
N GLU A 379 8.82 17.03 -11.18
CA GLU A 379 9.07 17.07 -9.75
C GLU A 379 9.06 15.65 -9.16
N GLU A 380 10.17 15.27 -8.54
CA GLU A 380 10.31 14.03 -7.75
C GLU A 380 9.83 12.75 -8.47
N VAL A 381 10.08 12.69 -9.78
CA VAL A 381 9.58 11.64 -10.67
C VAL A 381 10.03 10.25 -10.23
N GLU A 382 11.29 10.11 -9.82
CA GLU A 382 11.83 8.83 -9.36
C GLU A 382 11.13 8.35 -8.08
N TYR A 383 10.95 9.24 -7.10
CA TYR A 383 10.19 8.95 -5.90
C TYR A 383 8.73 8.58 -6.21
N LEU A 384 8.06 9.32 -7.10
CA LEU A 384 6.66 9.07 -7.45
C LEU A 384 6.47 7.74 -8.21
N VAL A 385 7.41 7.37 -9.09
CA VAL A 385 7.44 6.04 -9.71
C VAL A 385 7.59 4.96 -8.64
N GLU A 386 8.61 5.05 -7.79
CA GLU A 386 8.86 4.05 -6.74
C GLU A 386 7.70 4.00 -5.74
N PHE A 387 7.07 5.13 -5.42
CA PHE A 387 5.89 5.20 -4.57
C PHE A 387 4.75 4.41 -5.20
N MET A 388 4.38 4.74 -6.45
CA MET A 388 3.27 4.06 -7.13
C MET A 388 3.54 2.57 -7.35
N ARG A 389 4.81 2.16 -7.51
CA ARG A 389 5.21 0.74 -7.55
C ARG A 389 5.05 0.07 -6.19
N GLY A 390 5.52 0.71 -5.12
CA GLY A 390 5.40 0.22 -3.75
C GLY A 390 3.95 0.00 -3.31
N VAL A 391 3.02 0.83 -3.80
CA VAL A 391 1.57 0.68 -3.55
C VAL A 391 0.82 -0.12 -4.63
N MET A 392 1.55 -0.74 -5.57
CA MET A 392 1.07 -1.58 -6.67
C MET A 392 0.08 -0.90 -7.64
N LEU A 393 0.11 0.43 -7.72
CA LEU A 393 -0.68 1.21 -8.69
C LEU A 393 0.01 1.30 -10.06
N LEU A 394 1.30 1.01 -10.11
CA LEU A 394 2.13 1.10 -11.30
C LEU A 394 3.11 -0.08 -11.37
N SER A 395 3.29 -0.67 -12.54
CA SER A 395 4.28 -1.71 -12.82
C SER A 395 5.02 -1.44 -14.13
N ASN A 396 6.19 -2.06 -14.31
CA ASN A 396 6.94 -1.95 -15.56
C ASN A 396 6.17 -2.67 -16.68
N TRP A 397 6.09 -2.02 -17.85
CA TRP A 397 5.51 -2.59 -19.05
C TRP A 397 6.63 -2.88 -20.06
N ASN A 398 7.02 -4.14 -20.19
CA ASN A 398 8.18 -4.54 -20.98
C ASN A 398 7.84 -4.89 -22.44
N PHE A 399 6.64 -4.50 -22.92
CA PHE A 399 6.14 -4.88 -24.23
C PHE A 399 6.00 -3.69 -25.19
N PRO A 400 6.24 -3.88 -26.49
CA PRO A 400 6.10 -2.81 -27.47
C PRO A 400 4.63 -2.37 -27.59
N VAL A 401 4.41 -1.06 -27.69
CA VAL A 401 3.06 -0.48 -27.80
C VAL A 401 2.90 0.20 -29.15
N LYS A 402 2.28 -0.47 -30.13
CA LYS A 402 2.19 -0.01 -31.53
C LYS A 402 1.67 1.42 -31.71
N ALA A 403 0.81 1.90 -30.80
CA ALA A 403 0.25 3.25 -30.84
C ALA A 403 1.28 4.35 -30.50
N LEU A 404 2.37 4.02 -29.81
CA LEU A 404 3.40 4.99 -29.43
C LEU A 404 4.37 5.29 -30.60
N PRO A 405 4.80 6.56 -30.77
CA PRO A 405 5.83 6.92 -31.75
C PRO A 405 7.12 6.11 -31.59
N LYS A 406 7.86 5.86 -32.70
CA LYS A 406 9.11 5.06 -32.67
C LYS A 406 10.13 5.55 -31.64
N GLY A 407 10.28 6.88 -31.48
CA GLY A 407 11.20 7.47 -30.50
C GLY A 407 10.81 7.23 -29.04
N ARG A 408 9.56 6.82 -28.77
CA ARG A 408 9.02 6.53 -27.44
C ARG A 408 9.16 5.06 -27.04
N GLN A 409 9.38 4.15 -27.99
CA GLN A 409 9.48 2.70 -27.69
C GLN A 409 10.73 2.33 -26.88
N GLY A 410 11.76 3.17 -26.90
CA GLY A 410 13.02 2.93 -26.19
C GLY A 410 13.07 3.53 -24.78
N GLU A 411 12.03 4.25 -24.35
CA GLU A 411 11.95 4.74 -22.97
C GLU A 411 11.19 3.74 -22.08
N PRO A 412 11.39 3.80 -20.75
CA PRO A 412 10.60 2.99 -19.82
C PRO A 412 9.10 3.24 -19.99
N LEU A 413 8.34 2.14 -20.10
CA LEU A 413 6.89 2.14 -20.14
C LEU A 413 6.34 1.55 -18.85
N TYR A 414 5.18 2.04 -18.45
CA TYR A 414 4.56 1.66 -17.19
C TYR A 414 3.07 1.35 -17.37
N LEU A 415 2.59 0.30 -16.73
CA LEU A 415 1.17 -0.02 -16.63
C LEU A 415 0.59 0.61 -15.36
N VAL A 416 -0.47 1.40 -15.51
CA VAL A 416 -1.30 1.95 -14.43
C VAL A 416 -2.64 1.21 -14.47
N SER A 417 -2.66 0.03 -13.84
CA SER A 417 -3.76 -0.92 -13.96
C SER A 417 -5.09 -0.43 -13.40
N SER A 418 -5.09 0.51 -12.45
CA SER A 418 -6.32 1.11 -11.90
C SER A 418 -7.16 1.84 -12.95
N LEU A 419 -6.56 2.25 -14.07
CA LEU A 419 -7.25 2.88 -15.19
C LEU A 419 -8.03 1.89 -16.06
N LEU A 420 -7.77 0.59 -15.93
CA LEU A 420 -8.43 -0.44 -16.72
C LEU A 420 -9.85 -0.73 -16.24
N LYS A 421 -10.24 -0.36 -15.02
CA LYS A 421 -11.51 -0.78 -14.35
C LYS A 421 -12.75 -0.76 -15.26
N ASN A 422 -12.87 0.25 -16.13
CA ASN A 422 -14.03 0.44 -17.02
C ASN A 422 -13.75 0.10 -18.49
N SER A 423 -12.64 -0.57 -18.77
CA SER A 423 -12.27 -1.03 -20.11
C SER A 423 -12.89 -2.38 -20.41
N THR A 424 -13.34 -2.57 -21.65
CA THR A 424 -13.95 -3.79 -22.18
C THR A 424 -13.23 -4.19 -23.45
N ASP A 425 -13.04 -5.49 -23.69
CA ASP A 425 -12.37 -6.00 -24.88
C ASP A 425 -13.08 -7.26 -25.41
N ALA A 426 -13.91 -7.09 -26.44
CA ALA A 426 -14.72 -8.18 -26.99
C ALA A 426 -13.89 -9.30 -27.63
N ASP A 427 -12.66 -9.00 -28.07
CA ASP A 427 -11.76 -10.03 -28.61
C ASP A 427 -11.18 -10.87 -27.47
N LEU A 428 -10.89 -10.25 -26.32
CA LEU A 428 -10.47 -10.92 -25.09
C LEU A 428 -11.58 -11.80 -24.51
N ASP A 429 -12.80 -11.27 -24.42
CA ASP A 429 -14.00 -12.01 -24.00
C ASP A 429 -14.13 -13.33 -24.82
N ALA A 430 -13.96 -13.23 -26.14
CA ALA A 430 -14.05 -14.37 -27.05
C ALA A 430 -12.89 -15.37 -26.87
N GLU A 431 -11.65 -14.88 -26.70
CA GLU A 431 -10.48 -15.75 -26.48
C GLU A 431 -10.58 -16.51 -25.14
N ILE A 432 -11.12 -15.89 -24.09
CA ILE A 432 -11.38 -16.56 -22.81
C ILE A 432 -12.48 -17.61 -22.96
N ALA A 433 -13.55 -17.31 -23.70
CA ALA A 433 -14.66 -18.24 -23.92
C ALA A 433 -14.25 -19.49 -24.70
N ASP A 434 -13.30 -19.37 -25.62
CA ASP A 434 -12.78 -20.47 -26.45
C ASP A 434 -11.64 -21.28 -25.78
N MET A 435 -11.14 -20.82 -24.64
CA MET A 435 -10.01 -21.44 -23.93
C MET A 435 -10.36 -22.84 -23.37
N ASP A 436 -9.52 -23.86 -23.62
CA ASP A 436 -9.70 -25.17 -22.98
C ASP A 436 -9.19 -25.13 -21.52
N LEU A 437 -10.13 -24.90 -20.61
CA LEU A 437 -9.83 -24.69 -19.20
C LEU A 437 -9.46 -25.99 -18.47
N GLY A 438 -8.30 -25.96 -17.81
CA GLY A 438 -7.78 -27.01 -16.94
C GLY A 438 -8.10 -26.75 -15.46
N LEU A 439 -7.05 -26.62 -14.65
CA LEU A 439 -7.20 -26.35 -13.22
C LEU A 439 -7.66 -24.92 -12.98
N THR A 440 -8.69 -24.78 -12.13
CA THR A 440 -9.29 -23.48 -11.80
C THR A 440 -9.37 -23.34 -10.29
N CYS A 441 -8.92 -22.20 -9.77
CA CYS A 441 -9.21 -21.76 -8.41
C CYS A 441 -9.95 -20.43 -8.41
N VAL A 442 -10.59 -20.12 -7.29
CA VAL A 442 -11.36 -18.90 -7.11
C VAL A 442 -10.92 -18.24 -5.80
N LEU A 443 -10.57 -16.97 -5.87
CA LEU A 443 -10.43 -16.11 -4.71
C LEU A 443 -11.83 -15.58 -4.39
N ASP A 444 -12.44 -16.08 -3.32
CA ASP A 444 -13.80 -15.74 -2.93
C ASP A 444 -13.81 -14.73 -1.78
N PHE A 445 -14.50 -13.62 -1.98
CA PHE A 445 -14.67 -12.54 -1.02
C PHE A 445 -16.13 -12.38 -0.58
N SER A 446 -16.98 -13.38 -0.85
CA SER A 446 -18.43 -13.29 -0.62
C SER A 446 -18.83 -13.14 0.84
N GLU A 447 -17.97 -13.51 1.80
CA GLU A 447 -18.21 -13.23 3.24
C GLU A 447 -18.02 -11.76 3.62
N PHE A 448 -17.46 -10.95 2.72
CA PHE A 448 -17.23 -9.53 2.91
C PHE A 448 -17.59 -8.76 1.64
N PHE A 449 -16.60 -8.34 0.86
CA PHE A 449 -16.76 -7.82 -0.50
C PHE A 449 -15.40 -7.84 -1.20
N LEU A 450 -15.39 -7.68 -2.53
CA LEU A 450 -14.15 -7.46 -3.28
C LEU A 450 -13.87 -5.95 -3.43
N PRO A 451 -12.81 -5.40 -2.80
CA PRO A 451 -12.49 -3.98 -2.91
C PRO A 451 -12.05 -3.54 -4.31
N ASP A 452 -12.47 -2.32 -4.66
CA ASP A 452 -12.09 -1.64 -5.89
C ASP A 452 -10.58 -1.39 -5.95
N GLY A 453 -9.87 -2.28 -6.62
CA GLY A 453 -8.43 -2.20 -6.84
C GLY A 453 -7.66 -3.47 -6.49
N VAL A 454 -8.27 -4.49 -5.88
CA VAL A 454 -7.63 -5.80 -5.67
C VAL A 454 -7.28 -6.44 -7.02
N PHE A 455 -8.26 -6.53 -7.93
CA PHE A 455 -8.05 -7.12 -9.25
C PHE A 455 -7.02 -6.33 -10.06
N ALA A 456 -7.11 -4.99 -10.08
CA ALA A 456 -6.15 -4.14 -10.76
C ALA A 456 -4.70 -4.35 -10.26
N ARG A 457 -4.49 -4.53 -8.95
CA ARG A 457 -3.16 -4.80 -8.40
C ARG A 457 -2.65 -6.18 -8.78
N LEU A 458 -3.52 -7.18 -8.77
CA LEU A 458 -3.18 -8.52 -9.27
C LEU A 458 -2.77 -8.46 -10.75
N LEU A 459 -3.48 -7.70 -11.60
CA LEU A 459 -3.08 -7.46 -12.98
C LEU A 459 -1.72 -6.77 -13.09
N SER A 460 -1.46 -5.78 -12.23
CA SER A 460 -0.19 -5.06 -12.18
C SER A 460 0.98 -6.00 -11.88
N LEU A 461 0.84 -6.87 -10.88
CA LEU A 461 1.82 -7.91 -10.58
C LEU A 461 1.95 -8.87 -11.77
N CYS A 462 0.86 -9.46 -12.23
CA CYS A 462 0.86 -10.42 -13.34
C CYS A 462 1.52 -9.88 -14.61
N ALA A 463 1.28 -8.62 -14.97
CA ALA A 463 1.88 -8.00 -16.14
C ALA A 463 3.41 -7.91 -16.06
N GLN A 464 3.96 -7.65 -14.86
CA GLN A 464 5.41 -7.60 -14.63
C GLN A 464 6.07 -8.98 -14.81
N TYR A 465 5.37 -10.05 -14.45
CA TYR A 465 5.84 -11.43 -14.59
C TYR A 465 5.56 -12.04 -15.98
N SER A 466 4.77 -11.35 -16.80
CA SER A 466 4.35 -11.92 -18.07
C SER A 466 5.46 -11.90 -19.12
N GLY A 467 5.43 -12.88 -20.02
CA GLY A 467 5.89 -12.69 -21.40
C GLY A 467 7.39 -12.68 -21.67
N ASN A 468 8.21 -13.37 -20.87
CA ASN A 468 9.62 -13.60 -21.21
C ASN A 468 9.93 -15.09 -21.40
N PHE A 469 9.81 -15.59 -22.64
CA PHE A 469 10.18 -16.97 -23.00
C PHE A 469 11.25 -16.96 -24.12
N GLY A 470 12.49 -16.63 -23.77
CA GLY A 470 13.60 -16.62 -24.72
C GLY A 470 13.35 -15.70 -25.92
N ALA A 471 13.12 -16.28 -27.11
CA ALA A 471 12.84 -15.54 -28.34
C ALA A 471 11.37 -15.13 -28.54
N ILE A 472 10.45 -15.65 -27.70
CA ILE A 472 9.01 -15.40 -27.81
C ILE A 472 8.59 -14.52 -26.62
N SER A 473 8.14 -13.31 -26.92
CA SER A 473 7.52 -12.40 -25.96
C SER A 473 6.11 -12.09 -26.42
N ARG A 474 5.12 -12.48 -25.61
CA ARG A 474 3.70 -12.16 -25.84
C ARG A 474 3.23 -11.25 -24.70
N ALA A 475 2.73 -10.07 -25.08
CA ALA A 475 2.16 -9.15 -24.12
C ALA A 475 0.88 -9.75 -23.50
N PRO A 476 0.63 -9.51 -22.20
CA PRO A 476 -0.65 -9.87 -21.60
C PRO A 476 -1.77 -9.04 -22.22
N GLN A 477 -2.96 -9.63 -22.28
CA GLN A 477 -4.19 -8.97 -22.71
C GLN A 477 -4.97 -8.62 -21.45
N LEU A 478 -5.27 -7.33 -21.27
CA LEU A 478 -5.81 -6.81 -20.01
C LEU A 478 -7.03 -5.92 -20.29
N ALA A 479 -8.12 -6.18 -19.58
CA ALA A 479 -9.30 -5.33 -19.51
C ALA A 479 -9.71 -5.08 -18.05
N GLY A 480 -10.87 -4.46 -17.81
CA GLY A 480 -11.26 -4.01 -16.48
C GLY A 480 -11.57 -5.13 -15.49
N ASN A 481 -12.20 -6.19 -15.96
CA ASN A 481 -12.64 -7.33 -15.16
C ASN A 481 -12.07 -8.65 -15.67
N GLU A 482 -11.18 -8.64 -16.64
CA GLU A 482 -10.63 -9.86 -17.23
C GLU A 482 -9.22 -9.66 -17.79
N ALA A 483 -8.46 -10.75 -17.90
CA ALA A 483 -7.13 -10.77 -18.51
C ALA A 483 -6.74 -12.17 -18.98
N ILE A 484 -5.92 -12.23 -20.03
CA ILE A 484 -5.12 -13.41 -20.40
C ILE A 484 -3.65 -13.08 -20.16
N VAL A 485 -2.99 -13.90 -19.36
CA VAL A 485 -1.60 -13.71 -18.95
C VAL A 485 -0.81 -14.99 -19.22
N HIS A 486 0.49 -14.82 -19.47
CA HIS A 486 1.41 -15.90 -19.79
C HIS A 486 2.58 -15.91 -18.82
N PHE A 487 2.80 -17.01 -18.08
CA PHE A 487 3.99 -17.27 -17.27
C PHE A 487 4.78 -18.41 -17.90
N GLY A 488 5.90 -18.08 -18.56
CA GLY A 488 6.62 -19.07 -19.37
C GLY A 488 5.74 -19.66 -20.47
N LEU A 489 5.54 -20.98 -20.43
CA LEU A 489 4.65 -21.72 -21.34
C LEU A 489 3.23 -21.91 -20.80
N SER A 490 2.94 -21.37 -19.62
CA SER A 490 1.63 -21.49 -18.98
C SER A 490 0.76 -20.29 -19.33
N VAL A 491 -0.47 -20.56 -19.72
CA VAL A 491 -1.47 -19.56 -20.10
C VAL A 491 -2.62 -19.67 -19.12
N PHE A 492 -3.12 -18.53 -18.65
CA PHE A 492 -4.26 -18.50 -17.75
C PHE A 492 -5.09 -17.25 -17.95
N ALA A 493 -6.39 -17.40 -17.71
CA ALA A 493 -7.34 -16.31 -17.64
C ALA A 493 -7.58 -15.90 -16.18
N LEU A 494 -7.70 -14.60 -15.97
CA LEU A 494 -8.19 -14.00 -14.74
C LEU A 494 -9.53 -13.34 -15.05
N GLU A 495 -10.58 -13.64 -14.27
CA GLU A 495 -11.90 -13.01 -14.44
C GLU A 495 -12.46 -12.57 -13.10
N GLN A 496 -12.80 -11.30 -12.97
CA GLN A 496 -13.54 -10.76 -11.85
C GLN A 496 -15.05 -10.83 -12.14
N THR A 497 -15.78 -11.54 -11.28
CA THR A 497 -17.25 -11.55 -11.26
C THR A 497 -17.76 -11.30 -9.84
N GLN A 498 -18.45 -10.18 -9.64
CA GLN A 498 -18.95 -9.75 -8.32
C GLN A 498 -17.82 -9.78 -7.27
N ASN A 499 -17.97 -10.60 -6.23
CA ASN A 499 -17.03 -10.78 -5.13
C ASN A 499 -16.05 -11.95 -5.36
N LYS A 500 -15.81 -12.35 -6.61
CA LYS A 500 -14.94 -13.49 -6.93
C LYS A 500 -13.94 -13.13 -8.01
N ILE A 501 -12.71 -13.59 -7.84
CA ILE A 501 -11.68 -13.58 -8.89
C ILE A 501 -11.40 -15.04 -9.27
N TRP A 502 -11.71 -15.39 -10.50
CA TRP A 502 -11.44 -16.70 -11.08
C TRP A 502 -10.04 -16.70 -11.68
N ILE A 503 -9.28 -17.74 -11.35
CA ILE A 503 -7.96 -18.01 -11.92
C ILE A 503 -8.08 -19.34 -12.67
N ARG A 504 -8.05 -19.30 -13.99
CA ARG A 504 -8.33 -20.46 -14.85
C ARG A 504 -7.13 -20.75 -15.73
N VAL A 505 -6.44 -21.85 -15.45
CA VAL A 505 -5.25 -22.24 -16.21
C VAL A 505 -5.65 -23.07 -17.42
N GLU A 506 -5.03 -22.82 -18.57
CA GLU A 506 -5.24 -23.63 -19.77
C GLU A 506 -4.82 -25.08 -19.51
N ARG A 507 -5.60 -26.06 -20.00
CA ARG A 507 -5.38 -27.48 -19.74
C ARG A 507 -3.98 -27.95 -20.14
N ASP A 508 -3.47 -27.43 -21.24
CA ASP A 508 -2.17 -27.81 -21.80
C ASP A 508 -0.99 -26.96 -21.26
N SER A 509 -1.26 -26.08 -20.28
CA SER A 509 -0.20 -25.33 -19.61
C SER A 509 0.79 -26.27 -18.92
N ARG A 510 2.07 -25.89 -18.95
CA ARG A 510 3.11 -26.59 -18.20
C ARG A 510 2.91 -26.35 -16.70
N GLU A 511 2.90 -27.40 -15.90
CA GLU A 511 2.83 -27.30 -14.42
C GLU A 511 1.70 -26.37 -13.92
N PRO A 512 0.43 -26.71 -14.20
CA PRO A 512 -0.71 -25.84 -13.91
C PRO A 512 -0.89 -25.58 -12.41
N ALA A 513 -0.55 -26.53 -11.54
CA ALA A 513 -0.63 -26.33 -10.09
C ALA A 513 0.45 -25.34 -9.59
N SER A 514 1.69 -25.42 -10.09
CA SER A 514 2.73 -24.39 -9.85
C SER A 514 2.29 -23.00 -10.32
N THR A 515 1.63 -22.91 -11.47
CA THR A 515 1.08 -21.63 -11.98
C THR A 515 0.03 -21.06 -11.03
N LEU A 516 -0.92 -21.89 -10.57
CA LEU A 516 -1.92 -21.48 -9.57
C LEU A 516 -1.27 -21.06 -8.25
N LYS A 517 -0.28 -21.82 -7.77
CA LYS A 517 0.46 -21.52 -6.54
C LYS A 517 1.13 -20.14 -6.62
N THR A 518 1.76 -19.85 -7.75
CA THR A 518 2.39 -18.55 -8.03
C THR A 518 1.37 -17.41 -7.99
N LEU A 519 0.21 -17.59 -8.61
CA LEU A 519 -0.84 -16.56 -8.65
C LEU A 519 -1.50 -16.33 -7.29
N VAL A 520 -1.74 -17.39 -6.52
CA VAL A 520 -2.21 -17.29 -5.14
C VAL A 520 -1.17 -16.57 -4.27
N SER A 521 0.13 -16.86 -4.46
CA SER A 521 1.23 -16.16 -3.78
C SER A 521 1.26 -14.66 -4.10
N MET A 522 1.16 -14.29 -5.38
CA MET A 522 1.08 -12.89 -5.82
C MET A 522 -0.11 -12.15 -5.20
N PHE A 523 -1.30 -12.78 -5.21
CA PHE A 523 -2.48 -12.19 -4.60
C PHE A 523 -2.31 -12.00 -3.09
N ARG A 524 -1.79 -13.00 -2.38
CA ARG A 524 -1.55 -12.90 -0.93
C ARG A 524 -0.59 -11.78 -0.58
N ASP A 525 0.46 -11.60 -1.38
CA ASP A 525 1.40 -10.51 -1.19
C ASP A 525 0.75 -9.15 -1.39
N ALA A 526 -0.02 -8.97 -2.47
CA ALA A 526 -0.80 -7.75 -2.70
C ALA A 526 -1.82 -7.47 -1.57
N ARG A 527 -2.49 -8.52 -1.09
CA ARG A 527 -3.41 -8.45 0.04
C ARG A 527 -2.68 -7.99 1.30
N ASP A 528 -1.58 -8.64 1.67
CA ASP A 528 -0.86 -8.36 2.91
C ASP A 528 -0.25 -6.96 2.91
N ALA A 529 0.22 -6.48 1.75
CA ALA A 529 0.84 -5.16 1.62
C ALA A 529 -0.16 -4.00 1.58
N VAL A 530 -1.35 -4.19 0.99
CA VAL A 530 -2.28 -3.08 0.68
C VAL A 530 -3.62 -3.20 1.41
N PHE A 531 -4.13 -4.42 1.53
CA PHE A 531 -5.46 -4.73 2.06
C PHE A 531 -5.32 -5.67 3.26
N GLN A 532 -4.45 -5.28 4.19
CA GLN A 532 -4.20 -6.07 5.40
C GLN A 532 -5.53 -6.36 6.10
N ASP A 533 -5.74 -7.63 6.47
CA ASP A 533 -6.97 -8.16 7.07
C ASP A 533 -8.16 -8.36 6.12
N LEU A 534 -8.01 -8.19 4.79
CA LEU A 534 -9.06 -8.52 3.83
C LEU A 534 -9.47 -10.00 3.96
N PRO A 535 -10.72 -10.29 4.38
CA PRO A 535 -11.23 -11.66 4.46
C PRO A 535 -11.39 -12.24 3.07
N TRP A 536 -10.95 -13.48 2.88
CA TRP A 536 -11.11 -14.21 1.63
C TRP A 536 -10.97 -15.72 1.86
N GLU A 537 -11.52 -16.50 0.95
CA GLU A 537 -11.38 -17.95 0.90
C GLU A 537 -10.81 -18.38 -0.46
N LEU A 538 -9.92 -19.37 -0.45
CA LEU A 538 -9.48 -20.03 -1.68
C LEU A 538 -10.40 -21.21 -1.97
N LEU A 539 -11.11 -21.18 -3.09
CA LEU A 539 -11.92 -22.31 -3.55
C LEU A 539 -11.24 -23.01 -4.72
N LEU A 540 -11.42 -24.33 -4.79
CA LEU A 540 -10.99 -25.16 -5.91
C LEU A 540 -12.21 -25.59 -6.71
N GLN A 541 -12.17 -25.40 -8.03
CA GLN A 541 -13.17 -25.96 -8.92
C GLN A 541 -12.85 -27.44 -9.18
N SER A 542 -13.86 -28.30 -9.11
CA SER A 542 -13.67 -29.71 -9.43
C SER A 542 -13.28 -29.89 -10.90
N PRO A 543 -12.14 -30.56 -11.19
CA PRO A 543 -11.73 -30.83 -12.57
C PRO A 543 -12.71 -31.73 -13.34
N LYS A 544 -13.59 -32.44 -12.64
CA LYS A 544 -14.61 -33.32 -13.22
C LYS A 544 -15.98 -32.65 -13.37
N ASN A 545 -16.22 -31.54 -12.67
CA ASN A 545 -17.51 -30.87 -12.67
C ASN A 545 -17.35 -29.37 -12.35
N ALA A 546 -17.40 -28.53 -13.38
CA ALA A 546 -17.24 -27.07 -13.26
C ALA A 546 -18.27 -26.39 -12.33
N SER A 547 -19.42 -27.03 -12.05
CA SER A 547 -20.43 -26.50 -11.11
C SER A 547 -20.08 -26.70 -9.62
N VAL A 548 -18.97 -27.40 -9.31
CA VAL A 548 -18.60 -27.77 -7.95
C VAL A 548 -17.37 -27.01 -7.50
N LEU A 549 -17.51 -26.27 -6.40
CA LEU A 549 -16.43 -25.60 -5.69
C LEU A 549 -16.26 -26.24 -4.31
N VAL A 550 -15.01 -26.38 -3.86
CA VAL A 550 -14.65 -26.88 -2.53
C VAL A 550 -13.66 -25.91 -1.90
N SER A 551 -13.76 -25.69 -0.59
CA SER A 551 -12.76 -24.94 0.16
C SER A 551 -11.39 -25.60 0.03
N TYR A 552 -10.35 -24.85 -0.30
CA TYR A 552 -8.99 -25.35 -0.35
C TYR A 552 -8.59 -26.01 0.97
N ASP A 553 -8.97 -25.42 2.10
CA ASP A 553 -8.58 -25.93 3.42
C ASP A 553 -9.26 -27.27 3.73
N GLU A 554 -10.51 -27.47 3.27
CA GLU A 554 -11.18 -28.76 3.35
C GLU A 554 -10.52 -29.81 2.44
N ALA A 555 -10.25 -29.46 1.19
CA ALA A 555 -9.60 -30.35 0.23
C ALA A 555 -8.19 -30.75 0.72
N ALA A 556 -7.40 -29.80 1.22
CA ALA A 556 -6.06 -30.03 1.74
C ALA A 556 -6.07 -30.92 3.00
N ARG A 557 -7.00 -30.68 3.94
CA ARG A 557 -7.20 -31.55 5.12
C ARG A 557 -7.56 -32.96 4.71
N GLY A 558 -8.46 -33.10 3.73
CA GLY A 558 -8.84 -34.39 3.16
C GLY A 558 -7.63 -35.11 2.57
N PHE A 559 -6.85 -34.41 1.73
CA PHE A 559 -5.70 -34.98 1.04
C PHE A 559 -4.57 -35.41 2.00
N ALA A 560 -4.33 -34.63 3.07
CA ALA A 560 -3.31 -34.95 4.06
C ALA A 560 -3.70 -36.10 5.02
N SER A 561 -4.99 -36.42 5.13
CA SER A 561 -5.51 -37.39 6.10
C SER A 561 -5.90 -38.70 5.41
N SER A 562 -5.23 -39.80 5.73
CA SER A 562 -5.44 -41.13 5.11
C SER A 562 -6.82 -41.79 5.36
N GLY A 563 -7.79 -41.08 5.93
CA GLY A 563 -9.13 -41.58 6.25
C GLY A 563 -10.29 -40.70 5.77
N ILE A 564 -10.01 -39.60 5.03
CA ILE A 564 -11.05 -38.70 4.51
C ILE A 564 -11.15 -38.90 3.00
N GLU A 565 -12.14 -39.68 2.56
CA GLU A 565 -12.37 -39.91 1.13
C GLU A 565 -13.27 -38.83 0.50
N PHE A 566 -14.09 -38.17 1.31
CA PHE A 566 -15.11 -37.25 0.84
C PHE A 566 -15.10 -35.95 1.66
N VAL A 567 -15.32 -34.84 0.97
CA VAL A 567 -15.48 -33.50 1.56
C VAL A 567 -16.75 -32.84 1.02
N LYS A 568 -17.28 -31.86 1.77
CA LYS A 568 -18.43 -31.08 1.34
C LYS A 568 -17.98 -30.07 0.29
N SER A 569 -18.82 -29.83 -0.69
CA SER A 569 -18.68 -28.65 -1.55
C SER A 569 -19.16 -27.40 -0.81
N VAL A 570 -18.86 -26.22 -1.35
CA VAL A 570 -19.50 -24.96 -0.94
C VAL A 570 -21.03 -25.02 -1.14
N GLY A 571 -21.49 -25.79 -2.14
CA GLY A 571 -22.90 -26.11 -2.32
C GLY A 571 -23.36 -27.32 -1.50
N THR A 572 -24.44 -27.96 -1.92
CA THR A 572 -25.03 -29.11 -1.20
C THR A 572 -24.41 -30.47 -1.52
N LYS A 573 -23.41 -30.51 -2.41
CA LYS A 573 -22.81 -31.76 -2.91
C LYS A 573 -21.71 -32.25 -1.99
N VAL A 574 -21.44 -33.55 -2.07
CA VAL A 574 -20.27 -34.20 -1.48
C VAL A 574 -19.41 -34.71 -2.63
N VAL A 575 -18.10 -34.52 -2.54
CA VAL A 575 -17.16 -34.87 -3.61
C VAL A 575 -15.98 -35.66 -3.10
N ASN A 576 -15.38 -36.45 -3.99
CA ASN A 576 -14.23 -37.28 -3.65
C ASN A 576 -12.96 -36.42 -3.59
N VAL A 577 -12.18 -36.58 -2.53
CA VAL A 577 -10.91 -35.83 -2.34
C VAL A 577 -9.91 -36.12 -3.46
N ALA A 578 -9.88 -37.34 -3.99
CA ALA A 578 -8.97 -37.74 -5.07
C ALA A 578 -9.22 -36.97 -6.38
N ASP A 579 -10.41 -36.37 -6.57
CA ASP A 579 -10.69 -35.52 -7.73
C ASP A 579 -9.85 -34.23 -7.73
N PHE A 580 -9.32 -33.84 -6.56
CA PHE A 580 -8.52 -32.64 -6.36
C PHE A 580 -7.01 -32.93 -6.27
N GLU A 581 -6.58 -34.19 -6.40
CA GLU A 581 -5.16 -34.59 -6.43
C GLU A 581 -4.29 -33.72 -7.38
N PRO A 582 -4.75 -33.34 -8.58
CA PRO A 582 -3.97 -32.47 -9.47
C PRO A 582 -3.54 -31.12 -8.87
N PHE A 583 -4.30 -30.56 -7.92
CA PHE A 583 -3.95 -29.28 -7.27
C PHE A 583 -2.80 -29.40 -6.25
N PHE A 584 -2.50 -30.62 -5.80
CA PHE A 584 -1.54 -30.88 -4.73
C PHE A 584 -0.23 -31.52 -5.22
N ARG A 585 -0.08 -31.75 -6.54
CA ARG A 585 1.12 -32.38 -7.13
C ARG A 585 2.40 -31.59 -6.86
N ASP A 586 2.28 -30.25 -6.86
CA ASP A 586 3.40 -29.32 -6.66
C ASP A 586 3.40 -28.72 -5.23
N GLY A 587 2.74 -29.42 -4.29
CA GLY A 587 2.64 -29.03 -2.89
C GLY A 587 1.45 -28.12 -2.59
N SER A 588 1.56 -27.36 -1.49
CA SER A 588 0.48 -26.50 -1.01
C SER A 588 0.36 -25.23 -1.85
N LEU A 589 -0.87 -24.84 -2.22
CA LEU A 589 -1.17 -23.59 -2.90
C LEU A 589 -1.06 -22.34 -1.99
N LYS A 590 -1.09 -22.53 -0.66
CA LYS A 590 -1.05 -21.46 0.35
C LYS A 590 0.28 -21.40 1.12
N GLU A 591 1.27 -22.23 0.80
CA GLU A 591 2.58 -22.21 1.47
C GLU A 591 3.63 -21.57 0.56
N ASP A 592 4.17 -20.43 1.00
CA ASP A 592 5.17 -19.66 0.26
C ASP A 592 6.59 -19.95 0.76
N GLU A 593 6.75 -20.17 2.06
CA GLU A 593 8.06 -20.21 2.69
C GLU A 593 8.67 -21.60 2.54
N LYS A 594 7.94 -22.67 2.86
CA LYS A 594 8.51 -24.03 2.80
C LYS A 594 8.37 -24.66 1.43
N ASP A 595 9.37 -25.44 1.04
CA ASP A 595 9.26 -26.27 -0.15
C ASP A 595 8.33 -27.46 0.17
N THR A 596 7.10 -27.41 -0.34
CA THR A 596 6.05 -28.41 -0.11
C THR A 596 5.82 -29.35 -1.29
N GLY A 597 6.48 -29.08 -2.43
CA GLY A 597 6.41 -29.87 -3.65
C GLY A 597 7.74 -30.57 -3.96
N THR A 598 7.82 -31.17 -5.15
CA THR A 598 9.08 -31.73 -5.65
C THR A 598 10.05 -30.61 -6.00
N ILE A 599 11.31 -30.74 -5.61
CA ILE A 599 12.35 -29.71 -5.84
C ILE A 599 13.38 -30.31 -6.79
N GLU A 600 13.60 -29.64 -7.92
CA GLU A 600 14.66 -30.03 -8.84
C GLU A 600 16.04 -29.84 -8.17
N GLN A 601 16.91 -30.84 -8.32
CA GLN A 601 18.29 -30.72 -7.85
C GLN A 601 19.04 -29.72 -8.74
N ALA A 602 19.77 -28.81 -8.11
CA ALA A 602 20.57 -27.86 -8.87
C ALA A 602 21.67 -28.58 -9.66
N SER A 603 21.99 -28.06 -10.84
CA SER A 603 23.18 -28.48 -11.59
C SER A 603 24.44 -27.95 -10.88
N LEU A 604 24.95 -28.72 -9.93
CA LEU A 604 26.09 -28.34 -9.10
C LEU A 604 27.43 -28.76 -9.73
N ARG A 605 28.44 -27.89 -9.64
CA ARG A 605 29.83 -28.28 -9.92
C ARG A 605 30.39 -29.06 -8.74
N ASP A 606 31.24 -30.05 -9.00
CA ASP A 606 31.92 -30.81 -7.95
C ASP A 606 32.69 -29.89 -7.00
N LEU A 607 32.62 -30.18 -5.69
CA LEU A 607 33.40 -29.47 -4.69
C LEU A 607 34.90 -29.70 -4.92
N PRO A 608 35.72 -28.63 -4.97
CA PRO A 608 37.16 -28.75 -5.04
C PRO A 608 37.74 -29.62 -3.91
N ALA A 609 38.84 -30.32 -4.20
CA ALA A 609 39.49 -31.19 -3.22
C ALA A 609 39.87 -30.42 -1.94
N GLY A 610 39.42 -30.91 -0.78
CA GLY A 610 39.65 -30.29 0.52
C GLY A 610 38.51 -29.42 1.06
N LEU A 611 37.45 -29.20 0.27
CA LEU A 611 36.24 -28.50 0.70
C LEU A 611 35.11 -29.49 1.04
N THR A 612 34.36 -29.19 2.09
CA THR A 612 33.23 -29.99 2.58
C THR A 612 31.89 -29.36 2.24
N TYR A 613 31.83 -28.02 2.18
CA TYR A 613 30.60 -27.26 2.02
C TYR A 613 30.68 -26.33 0.81
N HIS A 614 29.55 -26.11 0.15
CA HIS A 614 29.43 -25.13 -0.94
C HIS A 614 29.41 -23.71 -0.37
N VAL A 615 28.76 -23.51 0.77
CA VAL A 615 28.58 -22.19 1.36
C VAL A 615 28.64 -22.27 2.88
N PHE A 616 29.32 -21.30 3.49
CA PHE A 616 29.19 -20.96 4.90
C PHE A 616 28.16 -19.85 5.03
N LEU A 617 27.06 -20.08 5.75
CA LEU A 617 26.01 -19.08 5.97
C LEU A 617 26.24 -18.38 7.31
N SER A 618 26.59 -17.09 7.24
CA SER A 618 26.84 -16.24 8.40
C SER A 618 25.72 -15.22 8.59
N HIS A 619 25.22 -15.10 9.81
CA HIS A 619 24.11 -14.25 10.16
C HIS A 619 24.11 -13.91 11.65
N ARG A 620 23.34 -12.88 12.01
CA ARG A 620 23.04 -12.57 13.40
C ARG A 620 21.82 -13.35 13.86
N GLN A 621 21.99 -14.28 14.80
CA GLN A 621 20.92 -15.17 15.27
C GLN A 621 19.66 -14.42 15.74
N VAL A 622 19.84 -13.32 16.49
CA VAL A 622 18.74 -12.53 17.06
C VAL A 622 17.89 -11.86 15.97
N ASP A 623 18.50 -11.50 14.84
CA ASP A 623 17.84 -10.71 13.80
C ASP A 623 17.31 -11.59 12.65
N ALA A 624 18.05 -12.65 12.32
CA ALA A 624 17.88 -13.39 11.07
C ALA A 624 17.94 -14.91 11.22
N GLY A 625 17.88 -15.46 12.44
CA GLY A 625 17.99 -16.90 12.69
C GLY A 625 16.99 -17.74 11.89
N ASP A 626 15.70 -17.42 11.96
CA ASP A 626 14.65 -18.15 11.23
C ASP A 626 14.81 -18.01 9.70
N THR A 627 15.21 -16.84 9.25
CA THR A 627 15.41 -16.56 7.82
C THR A 627 16.60 -17.35 7.25
N CYS A 628 17.71 -17.41 7.98
CA CYS A 628 18.88 -18.14 7.54
C CYS A 628 18.70 -19.66 7.69
N ASN A 629 17.91 -20.12 8.67
CA ASN A 629 17.41 -21.50 8.71
C ASN A 629 16.68 -21.86 7.42
N LEU A 630 15.76 -20.99 6.97
CA LEU A 630 15.00 -21.21 5.74
C LEU A 630 15.91 -21.24 4.50
N ILE A 631 16.86 -20.31 4.39
CA ILE A 631 17.83 -20.30 3.29
C ILE A 631 18.65 -21.60 3.28
N ALA A 632 19.16 -22.02 4.45
CA ALA A 632 19.94 -23.25 4.57
C ALA A 632 19.12 -24.48 4.14
N GLU A 633 17.89 -24.62 4.64
CA GLU A 633 16.98 -25.70 4.27
C GLU A 633 16.73 -25.72 2.74
N LYS A 634 16.43 -24.57 2.13
CA LYS A 634 16.15 -24.49 0.69
C LYS A 634 17.36 -24.79 -0.19
N LEU A 635 18.55 -24.36 0.21
CA LEU A 635 19.79 -24.70 -0.49
C LEU A 635 20.11 -26.20 -0.35
N GLN A 636 19.93 -26.78 0.84
CA GLN A 636 20.11 -28.20 1.10
C GLN A 636 19.14 -29.06 0.28
N ASN A 637 17.88 -28.67 0.21
CA ASN A 637 16.87 -29.34 -0.61
C ASN A 637 17.22 -29.36 -2.10
N ARG A 638 17.97 -28.35 -2.58
CA ARG A 638 18.49 -28.25 -3.96
C ARG A 638 19.86 -28.92 -4.15
N GLY A 639 20.34 -29.65 -3.13
CA GLY A 639 21.56 -30.48 -3.20
C GLY A 639 22.82 -29.83 -2.62
N LEU A 640 22.75 -28.57 -2.16
CA LEU A 640 23.92 -27.88 -1.63
C LEU A 640 24.21 -28.30 -0.18
N LYS A 641 25.43 -28.76 0.06
CA LYS A 641 26.03 -28.81 1.41
C LYS A 641 26.24 -27.39 1.95
N VAL A 642 25.47 -27.00 2.95
CA VAL A 642 25.55 -25.70 3.65
C VAL A 642 26.16 -25.92 5.03
N TRP A 643 27.16 -25.11 5.40
CA TRP A 643 27.56 -24.97 6.80
C TRP A 643 26.70 -23.87 7.42
N PHE A 644 25.93 -24.23 8.44
CA PHE A 644 25.02 -23.34 9.14
C PHE A 644 24.91 -23.84 10.59
N ASP A 645 24.89 -22.91 11.55
CA ASP A 645 24.86 -23.24 12.97
C ASP A 645 23.42 -23.56 13.43
N GLN A 646 23.12 -24.85 13.65
CA GLN A 646 21.83 -25.33 14.20
C GLN A 646 21.90 -25.78 15.66
N GLU A 647 23.02 -25.65 16.37
CA GLU A 647 23.12 -26.18 17.74
C GLU A 647 22.83 -25.13 18.81
N SER A 648 21.54 -25.02 19.13
CA SER A 648 21.08 -24.60 20.44
C SER A 648 21.53 -25.61 21.52
N GLN A 649 22.80 -25.58 21.92
CA GLN A 649 23.33 -25.94 23.25
C GLN A 649 24.88 -25.96 23.26
N GLY A 650 25.47 -24.80 23.56
CA GLY A 650 26.87 -24.67 23.95
C GLY A 650 27.67 -23.79 22.99
N ASN A 651 28.54 -22.95 23.55
CA ASN A 651 29.51 -22.18 22.79
C ASN A 651 30.28 -23.11 21.84
N LEU A 652 29.91 -23.15 20.55
CA LEU A 652 30.82 -23.64 19.53
C LEU A 652 32.09 -22.80 19.66
N ALA A 653 33.22 -23.45 19.94
CA ALA A 653 34.48 -22.77 20.03
C ALA A 653 34.73 -22.05 18.69
N GLU A 654 35.20 -20.80 18.72
CA GLU A 654 35.54 -20.01 17.52
C GLU A 654 36.33 -20.82 16.48
N ASP A 655 37.14 -21.77 16.93
CA ASP A 655 37.88 -22.71 16.08
C ASP A 655 37.00 -23.55 15.16
N ALA A 656 35.81 -23.98 15.59
CA ALA A 656 34.87 -24.75 14.78
C ALA A 656 34.29 -23.89 13.64
N MET A 657 33.90 -22.64 13.93
CA MET A 657 33.45 -21.69 12.93
C MET A 657 34.55 -21.39 11.91
N ARG A 658 35.78 -21.11 12.36
CA ARG A 658 36.93 -20.87 11.48
C ARG A 658 37.23 -22.07 10.59
N ARG A 659 37.13 -23.30 11.11
CA ARG A 659 37.24 -24.53 10.31
C ARG A 659 36.11 -24.66 9.29
N GLY A 660 34.88 -24.33 9.67
CA GLY A 660 33.72 -24.30 8.77
C GLY A 660 33.98 -23.37 7.58
N ILE A 661 34.42 -22.14 7.84
CA ILE A 661 34.76 -21.15 6.81
C ILE A 661 35.84 -21.69 5.86
N ARG A 662 36.94 -22.24 6.42
CA ARG A 662 38.02 -22.84 5.62
C ARG A 662 37.54 -23.99 4.74
N ALA A 663 36.64 -24.82 5.26
CA ALA A 663 36.05 -25.97 4.57
C ALA A 663 34.93 -25.60 3.59
N SER A 664 34.50 -24.33 3.53
CA SER A 664 33.48 -23.85 2.61
C SER A 664 34.09 -23.23 1.36
N LYS A 665 33.43 -23.40 0.21
CA LYS A 665 33.83 -22.81 -1.06
C LYS A 665 33.65 -21.28 -1.07
N CYS A 666 32.51 -20.79 -0.59
CA CYS A 666 32.23 -19.37 -0.44
C CYS A 666 31.62 -19.04 0.92
N TYR A 667 31.61 -17.75 1.27
CA TYR A 667 31.04 -17.20 2.48
C TYR A 667 29.84 -16.32 2.13
N LEU A 668 28.65 -16.68 2.61
CA LEU A 668 27.42 -15.89 2.43
C LEU A 668 27.15 -15.12 3.72
N LEU A 669 27.21 -13.80 3.63
CA LEU A 669 26.85 -12.89 4.72
C LEU A 669 25.41 -12.42 4.53
N PHE A 670 24.54 -12.77 5.47
CA PHE A 670 23.18 -12.25 5.53
C PHE A 670 23.13 -10.94 6.33
N LEU A 671 22.86 -9.84 5.65
CA LEU A 671 22.78 -8.49 6.19
C LEU A 671 21.43 -8.25 6.88
N SER A 672 21.50 -7.95 8.17
CA SER A 672 20.40 -7.60 9.07
C SER A 672 20.82 -6.48 10.03
N LYS A 673 19.87 -5.84 10.73
CA LYS A 673 20.05 -4.61 11.52
C LYS A 673 21.30 -4.57 12.41
N THR A 674 21.67 -5.67 13.06
CA THR A 674 22.86 -5.77 13.92
C THR A 674 23.86 -6.83 13.46
N VAL A 675 23.90 -7.10 12.14
CA VAL A 675 24.72 -8.17 11.54
C VAL A 675 26.18 -8.16 11.99
N PHE A 676 26.78 -6.98 12.12
CA PHE A 676 28.19 -6.86 12.53
C PHE A 676 28.39 -6.85 14.05
N GLU A 677 27.48 -7.41 14.84
CA GLU A 677 27.65 -7.62 16.28
C GLU A 677 27.90 -9.10 16.63
N GLY A 678 28.81 -9.35 17.58
CA GLY A 678 29.13 -10.71 18.02
C GLY A 678 30.03 -11.49 17.05
N ALA A 679 29.75 -12.79 16.87
CA ALA A 679 30.63 -13.74 16.18
C ALA A 679 30.83 -13.45 14.68
N VAL A 680 29.85 -12.80 14.03
CA VAL A 680 29.88 -12.48 12.60
C VAL A 680 31.11 -11.66 12.20
N ARG A 681 31.61 -10.76 13.05
CA ARG A 681 32.85 -10.01 12.75
C ARG A 681 34.05 -10.93 12.61
N MET A 682 34.19 -11.86 13.54
CA MET A 682 35.28 -12.84 13.53
C MET A 682 35.18 -13.76 12.32
N GLU A 683 33.95 -14.18 11.98
CA GLU A 683 33.69 -14.99 10.78
C GLU A 683 34.07 -14.25 9.50
N LEU A 684 33.61 -13.01 9.35
CA LEU A 684 33.92 -12.16 8.20
C LEU A 684 35.42 -11.87 8.08
N GLU A 685 36.09 -11.55 9.18
CA GLU A 685 37.54 -11.38 9.20
C GLU A 685 38.28 -12.66 8.78
N THR A 686 37.80 -13.82 9.22
CA THR A 686 38.38 -15.11 8.81
C THR A 686 38.17 -15.35 7.32
N ALA A 687 36.96 -15.08 6.79
CA ALA A 687 36.68 -15.23 5.37
C ALA A 687 37.57 -14.33 4.51
N LEU A 688 37.78 -13.07 4.93
CA LEU A 688 38.69 -12.13 4.25
C LEU A 688 40.15 -12.59 4.31
N GLN A 689 40.63 -13.11 5.44
CA GLN A 689 42.00 -13.63 5.59
C GLN A 689 42.27 -14.87 4.74
N GLU A 690 41.27 -15.74 4.60
CA GLU A 690 41.34 -16.97 3.80
C GLU A 690 40.96 -16.71 2.33
N GLU A 691 40.83 -15.43 1.92
CA GLU A 691 40.48 -14.98 0.57
C GLU A 691 39.23 -15.69 0.01
N LYS A 692 38.25 -15.96 0.88
CA LYS A 692 36.99 -16.61 0.49
C LYS A 692 36.15 -15.64 -0.35
N PRO A 693 35.57 -16.09 -1.49
CA PRO A 693 34.55 -15.32 -2.19
C PRO A 693 33.36 -15.03 -1.26
N ILE A 694 32.93 -13.76 -1.21
CA ILE A 694 31.85 -13.30 -0.34
C ILE A 694 30.60 -12.98 -1.15
N LEU A 695 29.48 -13.59 -0.75
CA LEU A 695 28.13 -13.29 -1.23
C LEU A 695 27.39 -12.45 -0.20
N LEU A 696 26.72 -11.40 -0.64
CA LEU A 696 25.89 -10.56 0.22
C LEU A 696 24.41 -10.86 -0.09
N VAL A 697 23.65 -11.22 0.93
CA VAL A 697 22.18 -11.31 0.88
C VAL A 697 21.65 -10.38 1.96
N HIS A 698 20.54 -9.66 1.75
CA HIS A 698 19.99 -8.77 2.77
C HIS A 698 18.51 -9.03 3.03
N GLU A 699 18.08 -8.74 4.27
CA GLU A 699 16.66 -8.60 4.58
C GLU A 699 16.06 -7.46 3.76
N SER A 700 15.07 -7.77 2.92
CA SER A 700 14.42 -6.78 2.04
C SER A 700 12.99 -6.44 2.45
N ASP A 701 12.44 -7.08 3.48
CA ASP A 701 11.09 -6.78 3.99
C ASP A 701 11.18 -5.74 5.14
N PRO A 702 10.76 -4.49 4.92
CA PRO A 702 10.88 -3.40 5.89
C PRO A 702 10.05 -3.60 7.17
N ASN A 703 9.10 -4.54 7.15
CA ASN A 703 8.26 -4.87 8.30
C ASN A 703 8.92 -5.92 9.20
N ARG A 704 10.04 -6.52 8.80
CA ARG A 704 10.77 -7.50 9.62
C ARG A 704 11.68 -6.80 10.61
N VAL A 705 11.74 -7.35 11.82
CA VAL A 705 12.60 -6.84 12.91
C VAL A 705 14.08 -6.77 12.51
N GLY A 706 14.53 -7.72 11.68
CA GLY A 706 15.90 -7.79 11.19
C GLY A 706 16.24 -6.80 10.07
N PHE A 707 15.27 -6.05 9.54
CA PHE A 707 15.50 -5.11 8.44
C PHE A 707 16.24 -3.85 8.88
N ASP A 708 17.14 -3.38 8.03
CA ASP A 708 17.71 -2.05 8.05
C ASP A 708 18.07 -1.61 6.61
N THR A 709 18.33 -0.32 6.42
CA THR A 709 18.70 0.25 5.12
C THR A 709 20.12 -0.15 4.71
N PHE A 710 20.39 -0.15 3.41
CA PHE A 710 21.72 -0.49 2.90
C PHE A 710 22.79 0.49 3.40
N SER A 711 22.42 1.77 3.48
CA SER A 711 23.26 2.82 4.07
C SER A 711 23.65 2.51 5.52
N SER A 712 22.75 1.94 6.32
CA SER A 712 23.03 1.51 7.70
C SER A 712 23.99 0.33 7.75
N TYR A 713 23.79 -0.69 6.90
CA TYR A 713 24.72 -1.82 6.79
C TYR A 713 26.14 -1.35 6.44
N MET A 714 26.27 -0.45 5.45
CA MET A 714 27.56 0.13 5.05
C MET A 714 28.25 0.89 6.19
N LYS A 715 27.48 1.63 6.99
CA LYS A 715 27.99 2.43 8.10
C LYS A 715 28.46 1.58 9.27
N SER A 716 27.74 0.49 9.57
CA SER A 716 28.05 -0.44 10.66
C SER A 716 29.14 -1.48 10.31
N ALA A 717 29.45 -1.64 9.03
CA ALA A 717 30.48 -2.56 8.55
C ALA A 717 31.89 -2.24 9.11
N PRO A 718 32.67 -3.27 9.50
CA PRO A 718 34.09 -3.11 9.84
C PRO A 718 34.88 -2.47 8.69
N ASP A 719 35.91 -1.67 9.01
CA ASP A 719 36.69 -0.95 7.99
C ASP A 719 37.30 -1.89 6.93
N ALA A 720 37.73 -3.08 7.33
CA ALA A 720 38.26 -4.11 6.43
C ALA A 720 37.22 -4.63 5.42
N ALA A 721 35.92 -4.55 5.75
CA ALA A 721 34.82 -5.08 4.94
C ALA A 721 34.05 -4.01 4.15
N LYS A 722 34.31 -2.72 4.37
CA LYS A 722 33.58 -1.63 3.68
C LYS A 722 33.72 -1.65 2.16
N HIS A 723 34.81 -2.20 1.63
CA HIS A 723 35.02 -2.34 0.19
C HIS A 723 33.98 -3.27 -0.46
N LEU A 724 33.46 -4.28 0.27
CA LEU A 724 32.48 -5.24 -0.23
C LEU A 724 31.21 -4.55 -0.76
N PHE A 725 30.76 -3.48 -0.10
CA PHE A 725 29.56 -2.74 -0.50
C PHE A 725 29.74 -1.92 -1.79
N ARG A 726 30.96 -1.83 -2.33
CA ARG A 726 31.26 -1.19 -3.62
C ARG A 726 31.55 -2.21 -4.72
N GLU A 727 32.02 -3.39 -4.33
CA GLU A 727 32.53 -4.41 -5.26
C GLU A 727 31.54 -5.56 -5.46
N THR A 728 30.67 -5.80 -4.49
CA THR A 728 29.72 -6.92 -4.48
C THR A 728 28.28 -6.41 -4.44
N GLU A 729 27.49 -6.81 -5.43
CA GLU A 729 26.05 -6.60 -5.42
C GLU A 729 25.40 -7.50 -4.37
N SER A 730 24.56 -6.92 -3.50
CA SER A 730 23.76 -7.70 -2.55
C SER A 730 22.43 -8.13 -3.14
N MET A 731 22.04 -9.36 -2.88
CA MET A 731 20.75 -9.91 -3.32
C MET A 731 19.66 -9.67 -2.27
N PRO A 732 18.50 -9.09 -2.64
CA PRO A 732 17.36 -8.94 -1.73
C PRO A 732 16.71 -10.30 -1.47
N PHE A 733 16.60 -10.69 -0.21
CA PHE A 733 16.03 -11.99 0.16
C PHE A 733 14.54 -12.09 -0.15
N GLN A 734 14.14 -13.10 -0.91
CA GLN A 734 12.76 -13.28 -1.34
C GLN A 734 12.07 -14.43 -0.61
N ARG A 735 10.99 -14.12 0.12
CA ARG A 735 10.13 -15.12 0.81
C ARG A 735 8.97 -15.60 -0.04
N ARG A 736 8.38 -14.71 -0.84
CA ARG A 736 7.20 -15.02 -1.66
C ARG A 736 7.59 -15.93 -2.80
N LEU A 737 6.82 -17.00 -3.02
CA LEU A 737 7.15 -18.04 -3.99
C LEU A 737 7.49 -17.47 -5.37
N TYR A 738 6.65 -16.55 -5.86
CA TYR A 738 6.75 -15.96 -7.19
C TYR A 738 8.03 -15.11 -7.40
N LEU A 739 8.75 -14.80 -6.33
CA LEU A 739 10.05 -14.11 -6.31
C LEU A 739 11.19 -15.03 -5.84
N ALA A 740 10.88 -16.00 -4.97
CA ALA A 740 11.85 -16.85 -4.30
C ALA A 740 12.60 -17.76 -5.27
N GLU A 741 11.94 -18.33 -6.26
CA GLU A 741 12.58 -19.26 -7.20
C GLU A 741 13.72 -18.59 -7.97
N ALA A 742 13.45 -17.45 -8.60
CA ALA A 742 14.46 -16.65 -9.30
C ALA A 742 15.61 -16.22 -8.36
N PHE A 743 15.31 -15.89 -7.10
CA PHE A 743 16.33 -15.59 -6.10
C PHE A 743 17.25 -16.79 -5.83
N TYR A 744 16.70 -17.99 -5.62
CA TYR A 744 17.51 -19.18 -5.34
C TYR A 744 18.29 -19.66 -6.57
N GLU A 745 17.73 -19.56 -7.77
CA GLU A 745 18.43 -19.86 -9.02
C GLU A 745 19.67 -18.96 -9.19
N GLU A 746 19.50 -17.65 -9.03
CA GLU A 746 20.60 -16.69 -9.12
C GLU A 746 21.63 -16.92 -8.00
N LEU A 747 21.18 -17.19 -6.76
CA LEU A 747 22.08 -17.43 -5.63
C LEU A 747 22.95 -18.66 -5.89
N ILE A 748 22.34 -19.74 -6.38
CA ILE A 748 23.05 -20.98 -6.72
C ILE A 748 23.99 -20.76 -7.92
N ALA A 749 23.56 -20.00 -8.93
CA ALA A 749 24.40 -19.63 -10.07
C ALA A 749 25.66 -18.87 -9.61
N ARG A 750 25.54 -17.92 -8.68
CA ARG A 750 26.67 -17.20 -8.09
C ARG A 750 27.59 -18.12 -7.28
N ILE A 751 27.04 -19.02 -6.45
CA ILE A 751 27.81 -20.05 -5.71
C ILE A 751 28.58 -20.96 -6.69
N ASN A 752 27.99 -21.31 -7.83
CA ASN A 752 28.62 -22.14 -8.86
C ASN A 752 29.71 -21.42 -9.67
N ALA A 753 29.56 -20.11 -9.89
CA ALA A 753 30.48 -19.28 -10.67
C ALA A 753 31.78 -18.96 -9.92
N MET A 754 31.70 -18.83 -8.59
CA MET A 754 32.85 -18.81 -7.67
C MET A 754 33.61 -20.13 -7.71
#